data_AF-A0A6E8WDE6-F1
#
_entry.id   AF-A0A6E8WDE6-F1
#
_cell.length_a   1.000
_cell.length_b   1.000
_cell.length_c   1.000
_cell.angle_alpha   90.00
_cell.angle_beta   90.00
_cell.angle_gamma   90.00
#
_symmetry.space_group_name_H-M   'P 1'
#
loop_
_entity.id
_entity.type
_entity.pdbx_description
1 polymer ?
#
loop_
_entity_poly.entity_id
_entity_poly.type
_entity_poly.pdbx_seq_one_letter_code
_entity_poly.pdbx_strand_id
1 'polypeptide(L)'
;MSGGETKHGDILCIGEIFESIAGKDEQTLARTLELSSIKTMLLFESVYGISPLLHCARTGDMSHLGLVRCLLRSGLCDSETVDSKGRTVLAGLVGAHAQTERTAAAGFLERMIEIIIEGADDSTACYRMLKHNSLPLFKAFLSLKQYDEGRLFECLTCALTKLRVKLFILAVDLELFVLGILADYEFRHLSGKWTGDRGTTVDEWKAQAGVVIDCWSVIGKRYDNASCNDIDNRLLHRLLVIHNHLYFLHYLNQNHQRKFLEHLRLHEAIFCLAVFWNTQTVPTKFAIYRFGFNKRIVMEFVRMIAFQLVKVKCFLEQTEQKLREIIGECESTIVYKKESLIEELMEKMRMSCKVTICQQYEAKWIAIGSSNQNPDTLIIEMIKRIRKEDNEWANSKAHELKALQQMQKQWLIEQFEGRLKCIKQPQNVADRILAELKRNPVDRIAATIVASESFDLEHLMRGKDRRTRRKLIKCYGQLRQLYSLHKIYIVFSHVSRVQPANVETFQDCLKRTVMTLGEMLKNTKSTPNMPNGRLKQAMGCMITRRFADIVISLCNSYARPFSLSQLLIDANLERQVYSSLPQQTVVIRMVMNLLFVIVMAEVRRSFYGMLMRCGSLDALRSLLIYTSKQDVFSTPIQTVFGQVTQYFANVKRLLEELSEYPVGNTVEFTKIQEQFQIQCGIVDEVKAMLAAEKELDYESLRQKCISCNDLPTIRRLLHSKINAYRPNAVLESICNRWNGNGSSILRSPGMVVRLSGIDTELVCNELARIVNATREAKTSYKNHTRQLIEDLNISEEVDDVEGVEQLTELLAPYYENIFLLDKKWSVLKSFCKQRRLPWNETDAQKLRQRDEQQLQTLYDERHRKLQTILARPDFQQADPVRRNIFVQEDMNATLEQLQLELCAILTAVGYFGDRFQRIKQGIPLIQGRNYRNLLAHDSLSYNMLSGSGDVKKTVNALVFNRLQIRLFESKQNESIELHLPSLENMYQWVEEQQQLLACVVADDLNQTHAMMRSGGEIKSYFCFTPDLAQYSAAYYSIGHKIKAYCALAPSLVLLFDRYFPFSANTE
;
A
#
# COMPACT_ATOMS: atom_id res chain seq x y z
N MET A 1 -14.47 -43.46 -19.21
CA MET A 1 -15.62 -43.67 -20.11
C MET A 1 -16.06 -45.13 -19.99
N SER A 2 -17.01 -45.40 -19.10
CA SER A 2 -17.78 -46.66 -19.05
C SER A 2 -19.24 -46.26 -19.12
N GLY A 3 -19.98 -46.88 -20.04
CA GLY A 3 -21.32 -46.47 -20.47
C GLY A 3 -22.33 -46.40 -19.32
N GLY A 4 -22.93 -45.23 -19.16
CA GLY A 4 -24.22 -45.07 -18.51
C GLY A 4 -25.29 -45.04 -19.58
N GLU A 5 -26.31 -45.89 -19.47
CA GLU A 5 -27.51 -45.89 -20.30
C GLU A 5 -28.05 -44.46 -20.42
N THR A 6 -27.99 -43.88 -21.62
CA THR A 6 -28.64 -42.62 -21.92
C THR A 6 -30.14 -42.88 -21.83
N LYS A 7 -30.79 -42.38 -20.78
CA LYS A 7 -32.23 -42.60 -20.58
C LYS A 7 -32.97 -42.07 -21.81
N HIS A 8 -33.82 -42.89 -22.42
CA HIS A 8 -34.58 -42.56 -23.64
C HIS A 8 -35.35 -41.22 -23.50
N GLY A 9 -35.77 -40.88 -22.27
CA GLY A 9 -36.39 -39.59 -21.95
C GLY A 9 -35.49 -38.35 -22.11
N ASP A 10 -34.19 -38.42 -21.81
CA ASP A 10 -33.30 -37.26 -21.98
C ASP A 10 -33.08 -36.92 -23.46
N ILE A 11 -33.06 -37.93 -24.33
CA ILE A 11 -32.94 -37.75 -25.79
C ILE A 11 -34.23 -37.12 -26.38
N LEU A 12 -35.40 -37.51 -25.86
CA LEU A 12 -36.66 -36.89 -26.24
C LEU A 12 -36.72 -35.41 -25.79
N CYS A 13 -36.31 -35.12 -24.54
CA CYS A 13 -36.27 -33.75 -24.03
C CYS A 13 -35.36 -32.82 -24.87
N ILE A 14 -34.15 -33.27 -25.27
CA ILE A 14 -33.27 -32.42 -26.09
C ILE A 14 -33.82 -32.19 -27.50
N GLY A 15 -34.57 -33.15 -28.05
CA GLY A 15 -35.29 -33.00 -29.32
C GLY A 15 -36.41 -31.97 -29.21
N GLU A 16 -37.24 -32.08 -28.17
CA GLU A 16 -38.32 -31.11 -27.89
C GLU A 16 -37.80 -29.70 -27.65
N ILE A 17 -36.66 -29.54 -26.96
CA ILE A 17 -36.02 -28.23 -26.77
C ILE A 17 -35.60 -27.65 -28.11
N PHE A 18 -34.98 -28.45 -28.99
CA PHE A 18 -34.54 -28.00 -30.31
C PHE A 18 -35.73 -27.56 -31.17
N GLU A 19 -36.78 -28.39 -31.24
CA GLU A 19 -38.00 -28.10 -32.00
C GLU A 19 -38.75 -26.87 -31.44
N SER A 20 -38.81 -26.71 -30.11
CA SER A 20 -39.44 -25.54 -29.49
C SER A 20 -38.67 -24.25 -29.81
N ILE A 21 -37.33 -24.30 -29.89
CA ILE A 21 -36.53 -23.15 -30.30
C ILE A 21 -36.75 -22.84 -31.79
N ALA A 22 -36.73 -23.85 -32.66
CA ALA A 22 -36.95 -23.69 -34.09
C ALA A 22 -38.36 -23.17 -34.41
N GLY A 23 -39.37 -23.67 -33.71
CA GLY A 23 -40.78 -23.29 -33.82
C GLY A 23 -41.18 -22.04 -33.04
N LYS A 24 -40.27 -21.46 -32.24
CA LYS A 24 -40.51 -20.29 -31.37
C LYS A 24 -41.64 -20.50 -30.36
N ASP A 25 -41.81 -21.72 -29.86
CA ASP A 25 -42.85 -22.09 -28.89
C ASP A 25 -42.35 -21.95 -27.44
N GLU A 26 -42.69 -20.83 -26.81
CA GLU A 26 -42.31 -20.53 -25.43
C GLU A 26 -42.98 -21.45 -24.40
N GLN A 27 -44.22 -21.89 -24.65
CA GLN A 27 -44.99 -22.67 -23.69
C GLN A 27 -44.48 -24.10 -23.62
N THR A 28 -44.24 -24.71 -24.79
CA THR A 28 -43.66 -26.04 -24.87
C THR A 28 -42.25 -26.04 -24.30
N LEU A 29 -41.42 -25.05 -24.65
CA LEU A 29 -40.07 -24.91 -24.09
C LEU A 29 -40.09 -24.81 -22.56
N ALA A 30 -40.97 -23.99 -21.97
CA ALA A 30 -41.07 -23.86 -20.52
C ALA A 30 -41.42 -25.19 -19.83
N ARG A 31 -42.41 -25.93 -20.35
CA ARG A 31 -42.81 -27.24 -19.81
C ARG A 31 -41.68 -28.27 -19.91
N THR A 32 -40.98 -28.34 -21.04
CA THR A 32 -39.86 -29.26 -21.23
C THR A 32 -38.69 -28.90 -20.30
N LEU A 33 -38.44 -27.62 -20.03
CA LEU A 33 -37.41 -27.17 -19.08
C LEU A 33 -37.71 -27.54 -17.63
N GLU A 34 -38.97 -27.58 -17.20
CA GLU A 34 -39.36 -28.03 -15.84
C GLU A 34 -39.02 -29.51 -15.59
N LEU A 35 -39.04 -30.32 -16.65
CA LEU A 35 -38.68 -31.74 -16.62
C LEU A 35 -37.17 -31.99 -16.86
N SER A 36 -36.43 -30.95 -17.24
CA SER A 36 -35.03 -31.03 -17.63
C SER A 36 -34.08 -30.86 -16.45
N SER A 37 -32.86 -31.38 -16.61
CA SER A 37 -31.76 -31.19 -15.65
C SER A 37 -30.54 -30.58 -16.34
N ILE A 38 -29.51 -30.26 -15.54
CA ILE A 38 -28.23 -29.82 -16.11
C ILE A 38 -27.63 -30.88 -17.05
N LYS A 39 -27.84 -32.17 -16.76
CA LYS A 39 -27.40 -33.28 -17.63
C LYS A 39 -28.10 -33.24 -18.99
N THR A 40 -29.39 -32.92 -19.02
CA THR A 40 -30.17 -32.77 -20.24
C THR A 40 -29.59 -31.65 -21.11
N MET A 41 -29.22 -30.50 -20.52
CA MET A 41 -28.59 -29.40 -21.27
C MET A 41 -27.18 -29.77 -21.77
N LEU A 42 -26.39 -30.50 -20.98
CA LEU A 42 -25.04 -30.93 -21.38
C LEU A 42 -25.11 -31.96 -22.51
N LEU A 43 -26.11 -32.85 -22.48
CA LEU A 43 -26.38 -33.77 -23.57
C LEU A 43 -26.79 -33.02 -24.84
N PHE A 44 -27.66 -32.01 -24.74
CA PHE A 44 -28.02 -31.14 -25.87
C PHE A 44 -26.77 -30.55 -26.53
N GLU A 45 -25.87 -29.96 -25.75
CA GLU A 45 -24.64 -29.36 -26.25
C GLU A 45 -23.69 -30.38 -26.88
N SER A 46 -23.59 -31.58 -26.28
CA SER A 46 -22.77 -32.65 -26.85
C SER A 46 -23.32 -33.18 -28.17
N VAL A 47 -24.65 -33.18 -28.36
CA VAL A 47 -25.30 -33.69 -29.57
C VAL A 47 -25.30 -32.63 -30.68
N TYR A 48 -25.66 -31.39 -30.36
CA TYR A 48 -25.84 -30.32 -31.34
C TYR A 48 -24.62 -29.39 -31.49
N GLY A 49 -23.59 -29.53 -30.63
CA GLY A 49 -22.38 -28.71 -30.66
C GLY A 49 -22.59 -27.24 -30.28
N ILE A 50 -23.75 -26.89 -29.72
CA ILE A 50 -24.14 -25.53 -29.35
C ILE A 50 -25.07 -25.55 -28.14
N SER A 51 -24.98 -24.54 -27.26
CA SER A 51 -25.94 -24.41 -26.16
C SER A 51 -27.29 -23.87 -26.65
N PRO A 52 -28.43 -24.26 -26.03
CA PRO A 52 -29.74 -23.76 -26.41
C PRO A 52 -29.82 -22.23 -26.42
N LEU A 53 -29.21 -21.59 -25.41
CA LEU A 53 -29.17 -20.13 -25.31
C LEU A 53 -28.30 -19.49 -26.40
N LEU A 54 -27.14 -20.08 -26.73
CA LEU A 54 -26.30 -19.58 -27.82
C LEU A 54 -26.96 -19.79 -29.19
N HIS A 55 -27.73 -20.87 -29.36
CA HIS A 55 -28.53 -21.09 -30.57
C HIS A 55 -29.57 -19.98 -30.71
N CYS A 56 -30.39 -19.73 -29.68
CA CYS A 56 -31.35 -18.62 -29.65
C CYS A 56 -30.69 -17.25 -29.90
N ALA A 57 -29.48 -17.02 -29.37
CA ALA A 57 -28.77 -15.76 -29.58
C ALA A 57 -28.26 -15.61 -31.02
N ARG A 58 -27.75 -16.68 -31.65
CA ARG A 58 -27.17 -16.63 -33.00
C ARG A 58 -28.21 -16.53 -34.11
N THR A 59 -29.32 -17.23 -33.96
CA THR A 59 -30.42 -17.24 -34.95
C THR A 59 -31.52 -16.23 -34.62
N GLY A 60 -31.45 -15.62 -33.44
CA GLY A 60 -32.52 -14.82 -32.87
C GLY A 60 -32.67 -13.42 -33.42
N ASP A 61 -33.93 -13.05 -33.64
CA ASP A 61 -34.43 -11.69 -33.72
C ASP A 61 -35.32 -11.39 -32.49
N MET A 62 -36.02 -10.26 -32.48
CA MET A 62 -36.93 -9.87 -31.38
C MET A 62 -37.97 -10.93 -30.99
N SER A 63 -38.35 -11.83 -31.91
CA SER A 63 -39.31 -12.91 -31.62
C SER A 63 -38.76 -14.04 -30.76
N HIS A 64 -37.45 -14.07 -30.49
CA HIS A 64 -36.80 -15.10 -29.65
C HIS A 64 -36.60 -14.67 -28.19
N LEU A 65 -36.98 -13.43 -27.83
CA LEU A 65 -36.74 -12.88 -26.50
C LEU A 65 -37.47 -13.65 -25.39
N GLY A 66 -38.68 -14.15 -25.64
CA GLY A 66 -39.40 -14.95 -24.64
C GLY A 66 -38.80 -16.35 -24.46
N LEU A 67 -38.28 -16.97 -25.53
CA LEU A 67 -37.52 -18.22 -25.43
C LEU A 67 -36.25 -18.03 -24.58
N VAL A 68 -35.51 -16.95 -24.82
CA VAL A 68 -34.33 -16.57 -24.02
C VAL A 68 -34.70 -16.41 -22.55
N ARG A 69 -35.81 -15.72 -22.26
CA ARG A 69 -36.30 -15.53 -20.89
C ARG A 69 -36.66 -16.86 -20.23
N CYS A 70 -37.30 -17.79 -20.94
CA CYS A 70 -37.57 -19.15 -20.43
C CYS A 70 -36.27 -19.90 -20.10
N LEU A 71 -35.29 -19.88 -21.02
CA LEU A 71 -34.00 -20.55 -20.82
C LEU A 71 -33.24 -20.02 -19.61
N LEU A 72 -33.14 -18.69 -19.47
CA LEU A 72 -32.44 -18.07 -18.32
C LEU A 72 -33.20 -18.31 -17.00
N ARG A 73 -34.54 -18.23 -17.00
CA ARG A 73 -35.36 -18.48 -15.79
C ARG A 73 -35.29 -19.92 -15.29
N SER A 74 -35.07 -20.89 -16.19
CA SER A 74 -34.84 -22.29 -15.78
C SER A 74 -33.63 -22.45 -14.84
N GLY A 75 -32.64 -21.55 -14.97
CA GLY A 75 -31.36 -21.66 -14.28
C GLY A 75 -30.49 -22.83 -14.75
N LEU A 76 -30.86 -23.53 -15.83
CA LEU A 76 -30.06 -24.59 -16.46
C LEU A 76 -29.14 -24.06 -17.58
N CYS A 77 -29.45 -22.87 -18.08
CA CYS A 77 -28.66 -22.10 -19.03
C CYS A 77 -28.32 -20.74 -18.42
N ASP A 78 -27.12 -20.25 -18.70
CA ASP A 78 -26.71 -18.90 -18.34
C ASP A 78 -25.99 -18.21 -19.49
N SER A 79 -25.94 -16.88 -19.41
CA SER A 79 -25.36 -16.01 -20.43
C SER A 79 -23.83 -16.03 -20.45
N GLU A 80 -23.20 -16.66 -19.46
CA GLU A 80 -21.74 -16.69 -19.29
C GLU A 80 -21.11 -17.90 -19.99
N THR A 81 -21.91 -18.82 -20.52
CA THR A 81 -21.45 -19.87 -21.43
C THR A 81 -20.66 -19.27 -22.61
N VAL A 82 -19.54 -19.89 -22.99
CA VAL A 82 -18.59 -19.40 -23.98
C VAL A 82 -18.67 -20.16 -25.29
N ASP A 83 -18.41 -19.46 -26.40
CA ASP A 83 -18.22 -20.07 -27.72
C ASP A 83 -16.81 -20.68 -27.87
N SER A 84 -16.54 -21.30 -29.02
CA SER A 84 -15.22 -21.87 -29.36
C SER A 84 -14.07 -20.84 -29.38
N LYS A 85 -14.38 -19.54 -29.36
CA LYS A 85 -13.41 -18.44 -29.26
C LYS A 85 -13.29 -17.90 -27.83
N GLY A 86 -13.95 -18.53 -26.86
CA GLY A 86 -13.94 -18.13 -25.45
C GLY A 86 -14.82 -16.91 -25.14
N ARG A 87 -15.68 -16.48 -26.08
CA ARG A 87 -16.56 -15.31 -25.89
C ARG A 87 -17.89 -15.77 -25.30
N THR A 88 -18.37 -15.08 -24.28
CA THR A 88 -19.71 -15.34 -23.73
C THR A 88 -20.82 -15.10 -24.75
N VAL A 89 -22.01 -15.66 -24.54
CA VAL A 89 -23.18 -15.46 -25.41
C VAL A 89 -23.38 -13.97 -25.76
N LEU A 90 -23.42 -13.11 -24.75
CA LEU A 90 -23.56 -11.66 -24.97
C LEU A 90 -22.35 -11.03 -25.66
N ALA A 91 -21.13 -11.40 -25.29
CA ALA A 91 -19.92 -10.83 -25.92
C ALA A 91 -19.81 -11.23 -27.40
N GLY A 92 -20.28 -12.43 -27.76
CA GLY A 92 -20.37 -12.90 -29.14
C GLY A 92 -21.35 -12.08 -29.99
N LEU A 93 -22.49 -11.69 -29.41
CA LEU A 93 -23.48 -10.85 -30.08
C LEU A 93 -22.91 -9.49 -30.47
N VAL A 94 -22.16 -8.83 -29.58
CA VAL A 94 -21.55 -7.52 -29.88
C VAL A 94 -20.68 -7.55 -31.14
N GLY A 95 -19.92 -8.64 -31.33
CA GLY A 95 -19.09 -8.83 -32.52
C GLY A 95 -19.89 -9.02 -33.82
N ALA A 96 -21.05 -9.67 -33.75
CA ALA A 96 -21.97 -9.81 -34.89
C ALA A 96 -22.70 -8.49 -35.20
N HIS A 97 -23.05 -7.71 -34.18
CA HIS A 97 -23.64 -6.37 -34.34
C HIS A 97 -22.69 -5.38 -35.00
N ALA A 98 -21.39 -5.42 -34.69
CA ALA A 98 -20.39 -4.55 -35.32
C ALA A 98 -20.17 -4.80 -36.82
N GLN A 99 -20.58 -5.96 -37.33
CA GLN A 99 -20.42 -6.36 -38.74
C GLN A 99 -21.70 -6.19 -39.58
N THR A 100 -22.84 -5.87 -38.95
CA THR A 100 -24.14 -5.82 -39.63
C THR A 100 -24.83 -4.48 -39.35
N GLU A 101 -24.87 -3.57 -40.34
CA GLU A 101 -25.58 -2.27 -40.28
C GLU A 101 -27.13 -2.41 -40.26
N ARG A 102 -27.67 -3.40 -39.53
CA ARG A 102 -29.12 -3.59 -39.39
C ARG A 102 -29.58 -3.08 -38.03
N THR A 103 -30.36 -1.99 -38.04
CA THR A 103 -31.03 -1.37 -36.88
C THR A 103 -31.84 -2.35 -36.03
N ALA A 104 -32.40 -3.41 -36.63
CA ALA A 104 -33.14 -4.46 -35.91
C ALA A 104 -32.27 -5.31 -34.96
N ALA A 105 -30.98 -5.44 -35.25
CA ALA A 105 -30.06 -6.23 -34.43
C ALA A 105 -29.65 -5.45 -33.16
N ALA A 106 -29.51 -4.13 -33.24
CA ALA A 106 -29.17 -3.28 -32.09
C ALA A 106 -30.20 -3.40 -30.95
N GLY A 107 -31.50 -3.38 -31.29
CA GLY A 107 -32.57 -3.56 -30.30
C GLY A 107 -32.55 -4.94 -29.63
N PHE A 108 -32.10 -5.99 -30.33
CA PHE A 108 -32.02 -7.34 -29.77
C PHE A 108 -30.96 -7.45 -28.65
N LEU A 109 -29.75 -6.90 -28.86
CA LEU A 109 -28.71 -6.89 -27.82
C LEU A 109 -29.16 -6.13 -26.57
N GLU A 110 -29.77 -4.96 -26.76
CA GLU A 110 -30.26 -4.14 -25.65
C GLU A 110 -31.29 -4.92 -24.82
N ARG A 111 -32.27 -5.56 -25.47
CA ARG A 111 -33.24 -6.42 -24.77
C ARG A 111 -32.61 -7.64 -24.11
N MET A 112 -31.59 -8.26 -24.72
CA MET A 112 -30.84 -9.35 -24.10
C MET A 112 -30.15 -8.89 -22.81
N ILE A 113 -29.52 -7.71 -22.82
CA ILE A 113 -28.92 -7.09 -21.64
C ILE A 113 -29.98 -6.85 -20.56
N GLU A 114 -31.14 -6.28 -20.92
CA GLU A 114 -32.25 -6.05 -19.98
C GLU A 114 -32.77 -7.34 -19.34
N ILE A 115 -32.90 -8.43 -20.10
CA ILE A 115 -33.34 -9.72 -19.57
C ILE A 115 -32.32 -10.26 -18.54
N ILE A 116 -31.02 -10.14 -18.80
CA ILE A 116 -29.98 -10.68 -17.91
C ILE A 116 -29.86 -9.91 -16.60
N ILE A 117 -30.17 -8.61 -16.61
CA ILE A 117 -30.18 -7.76 -15.42
C ILE A 117 -31.59 -7.61 -14.82
N GLU A 118 -32.60 -8.32 -15.35
CA GLU A 118 -33.96 -8.30 -14.84
C GLU A 118 -33.96 -8.67 -13.34
N GLY A 119 -34.58 -7.80 -12.52
CA GLY A 119 -34.65 -7.97 -11.06
C GLY A 119 -33.36 -7.73 -10.28
N ALA A 120 -32.25 -7.33 -10.92
CA ALA A 120 -31.01 -6.98 -10.23
C ALA A 120 -30.99 -5.51 -9.80
N ASP A 121 -30.47 -5.24 -8.60
CA ASP A 121 -30.03 -3.89 -8.24
C ASP A 121 -28.85 -3.44 -9.14
N ASP A 122 -28.55 -2.15 -9.17
CA ASP A 122 -27.51 -1.59 -10.04
C ASP A 122 -26.11 -2.17 -9.81
N SER A 123 -25.74 -2.42 -8.55
CA SER A 123 -24.45 -3.03 -8.20
C SER A 123 -24.37 -4.47 -8.72
N THR A 124 -25.46 -5.22 -8.57
CA THR A 124 -25.60 -6.58 -9.08
C THR A 124 -25.64 -6.60 -10.61
N ALA A 125 -26.27 -5.63 -11.26
CA ALA A 125 -26.27 -5.48 -12.72
C ALA A 125 -24.86 -5.21 -13.26
N CYS A 126 -24.14 -4.24 -12.66
CA CYS A 126 -22.73 -3.99 -12.96
C CYS A 126 -21.87 -5.25 -12.77
N TYR A 127 -22.06 -5.97 -11.66
CA TYR A 127 -21.37 -7.23 -11.40
C TYR A 127 -21.65 -8.27 -12.49
N ARG A 128 -22.91 -8.54 -12.84
CA ARG A 128 -23.29 -9.50 -13.91
C ARG A 128 -22.65 -9.13 -15.25
N MET A 129 -22.66 -7.85 -15.61
CA MET A 129 -22.09 -7.40 -16.89
C MET A 129 -20.56 -7.48 -16.94
N LEU A 130 -19.86 -7.19 -15.84
CA LEU A 130 -18.41 -7.32 -15.78
C LEU A 130 -17.92 -8.77 -15.93
N LYS A 131 -18.70 -9.76 -15.48
CA LYS A 131 -18.36 -11.19 -15.60
C LYS A 131 -18.28 -11.69 -17.04
N HIS A 132 -18.96 -11.02 -17.97
CA HIS A 132 -18.84 -11.32 -19.39
C HIS A 132 -17.45 -10.98 -19.98
N ASN A 133 -16.65 -10.24 -19.20
CA ASN A 133 -15.25 -9.93 -19.47
C ASN A 133 -15.00 -9.34 -20.87
N SER A 134 -15.90 -8.44 -21.30
CA SER A 134 -15.91 -7.84 -22.62
C SER A 134 -16.12 -6.33 -22.52
N LEU A 135 -15.09 -5.55 -22.85
CA LEU A 135 -15.17 -4.08 -22.86
C LEU A 135 -16.26 -3.54 -23.82
N PRO A 136 -16.40 -4.03 -25.07
CA PRO A 136 -17.47 -3.58 -25.96
C PRO A 136 -18.88 -3.80 -25.39
N LEU A 137 -19.12 -4.97 -24.79
CA LEU A 137 -20.41 -5.27 -24.16
C LEU A 137 -20.67 -4.35 -22.96
N PHE A 138 -19.66 -4.15 -22.12
CA PHE A 138 -19.80 -3.30 -20.94
C PHE A 138 -20.12 -1.85 -21.32
N LYS A 139 -19.52 -1.34 -22.41
CA LYS A 139 -19.87 -0.02 -22.95
C LYS A 139 -21.32 0.05 -23.41
N ALA A 140 -21.80 -0.96 -24.13
CA ALA A 140 -23.20 -1.02 -24.57
C ALA A 140 -24.17 -1.02 -23.37
N PHE A 141 -23.85 -1.78 -22.32
CA PHE A 141 -24.61 -1.77 -21.06
C PHE A 141 -24.67 -0.38 -20.41
N LEU A 142 -23.53 0.33 -20.31
CA LEU A 142 -23.50 1.67 -19.73
C LEU A 142 -24.31 2.67 -20.57
N SER A 143 -24.25 2.58 -21.90
CA SER A 143 -25.05 3.42 -22.80
C SER A 143 -26.55 3.18 -22.65
N LEU A 144 -26.97 1.94 -22.35
CA LEU A 144 -28.36 1.58 -22.11
C LEU A 144 -28.87 2.10 -20.75
N LYS A 145 -28.07 1.96 -19.69
CA LYS A 145 -28.50 2.30 -18.32
C LYS A 145 -28.44 3.78 -17.97
N GLN A 146 -27.52 4.54 -18.58
CA GLN A 146 -27.39 5.99 -18.36
C GLN A 146 -27.30 6.38 -16.88
N TYR A 147 -26.37 5.76 -16.14
CA TYR A 147 -26.17 6.06 -14.73
C TYR A 147 -25.73 7.51 -14.48
N ASP A 148 -26.20 8.08 -13.38
CA ASP A 148 -25.52 9.22 -12.74
C ASP A 148 -24.08 8.84 -12.35
N GLU A 149 -23.15 9.80 -12.40
CA GLU A 149 -21.73 9.54 -12.16
C GLU A 149 -21.46 8.98 -10.75
N GLY A 150 -22.13 9.52 -9.71
CA GLY A 150 -21.96 9.08 -8.33
C GLY A 150 -22.54 7.70 -8.10
N ARG A 151 -23.71 7.43 -8.68
CA ARG A 151 -24.32 6.10 -8.63
C ARG A 151 -23.47 5.05 -9.35
N LEU A 152 -22.94 5.38 -10.54
CA LEU A 152 -22.05 4.50 -11.29
C LEU A 152 -20.79 4.19 -10.48
N PHE A 153 -20.19 5.21 -9.85
CA PHE A 153 -19.01 5.05 -9.00
C PHE A 153 -19.25 4.04 -7.86
N GLU A 154 -20.36 4.19 -7.14
CA GLU A 154 -20.75 3.30 -6.05
C GLU A 154 -20.97 1.85 -6.56
N CYS A 155 -21.74 1.70 -7.64
CA CYS A 155 -22.09 0.38 -8.19
C CYS A 155 -20.86 -0.36 -8.72
N LEU A 156 -19.97 0.33 -9.41
CA LEU A 156 -18.70 -0.21 -9.89
C LEU A 156 -17.78 -0.61 -8.73
N THR A 157 -17.71 0.22 -7.67
CA THR A 157 -16.94 -0.10 -6.47
C THR A 157 -17.44 -1.37 -5.80
N CYS A 158 -18.76 -1.52 -5.66
CA CYS A 158 -19.38 -2.72 -5.10
C CYS A 158 -19.10 -3.96 -5.96
N ALA A 159 -19.31 -3.85 -7.27
CA ALA A 159 -19.11 -4.93 -8.22
C ALA A 159 -17.64 -5.40 -8.28
N LEU A 160 -16.69 -4.47 -8.35
CA LEU A 160 -15.25 -4.79 -8.33
C LEU A 160 -14.81 -5.41 -7.00
N THR A 161 -15.34 -4.92 -5.87
CA THR A 161 -15.08 -5.52 -4.56
C THR A 161 -15.52 -6.99 -4.55
N LYS A 162 -16.73 -7.28 -5.05
CA LYS A 162 -17.25 -8.64 -5.15
C LYS A 162 -16.40 -9.52 -6.07
N LEU A 163 -16.03 -9.05 -7.26
CA LEU A 163 -15.15 -9.77 -8.19
C LEU A 163 -13.80 -10.09 -7.56
N ARG A 164 -13.20 -9.12 -6.87
CA ARG A 164 -11.91 -9.28 -6.19
C ARG A 164 -11.96 -10.30 -5.06
N VAL A 165 -13.00 -10.23 -4.21
CA VAL A 165 -13.19 -11.19 -3.11
C VAL A 165 -13.41 -12.60 -3.65
N LYS A 166 -14.15 -12.72 -4.76
CA LYS A 166 -14.35 -13.99 -5.49
C LYS A 166 -13.17 -14.38 -6.36
N LEU A 167 -12.13 -13.55 -6.47
CA LEU A 167 -10.92 -13.80 -7.27
C LEU A 167 -11.19 -14.02 -8.76
N PHE A 168 -12.16 -13.30 -9.31
CA PHE A 168 -12.40 -13.22 -10.74
C PHE A 168 -11.46 -12.18 -11.37
N ILE A 169 -10.72 -12.57 -12.41
CA ILE A 169 -9.75 -11.70 -13.09
C ILE A 169 -10.39 -11.09 -14.32
N LEU A 170 -10.44 -9.75 -14.37
CA LEU A 170 -10.89 -9.02 -15.55
C LEU A 170 -9.79 -8.96 -16.62
N ALA A 171 -10.21 -8.89 -17.87
CA ALA A 171 -9.35 -8.55 -19.00
C ALA A 171 -8.78 -7.15 -18.78
N VAL A 172 -7.52 -6.96 -19.15
CA VAL A 172 -6.75 -5.74 -18.79
C VAL A 172 -7.38 -4.48 -19.38
N ASP A 173 -8.01 -4.57 -20.55
CA ASP A 173 -8.72 -3.46 -21.21
C ASP A 173 -9.96 -3.02 -20.42
N LEU A 174 -10.77 -3.99 -19.99
CA LEU A 174 -11.94 -3.76 -19.17
C LEU A 174 -11.54 -3.24 -17.78
N GLU A 175 -10.52 -3.83 -17.15
CA GLU A 175 -9.99 -3.37 -15.86
C GLU A 175 -9.52 -1.91 -15.94
N LEU A 176 -8.71 -1.56 -16.93
CA LEU A 176 -8.25 -0.18 -17.14
C LEU A 176 -9.40 0.78 -17.38
N PHE A 177 -10.42 0.37 -18.14
CA PHE A 177 -11.58 1.21 -18.42
C PHE A 177 -12.38 1.50 -17.14
N VAL A 178 -12.72 0.47 -16.37
CA VAL A 178 -13.52 0.60 -15.14
C VAL A 178 -12.75 1.36 -14.07
N LEU A 179 -11.48 1.02 -13.85
CA LEU A 179 -10.63 1.76 -12.91
C LEU A 179 -10.44 3.21 -13.37
N GLY A 180 -10.40 3.47 -14.68
CA GLY A 180 -10.36 4.82 -15.25
C GLY A 180 -11.60 5.65 -14.91
N ILE A 181 -12.80 5.05 -14.95
CA ILE A 181 -14.05 5.71 -14.54
C ILE A 181 -14.00 6.05 -13.05
N LEU A 182 -13.65 5.08 -12.20
CA LEU A 182 -13.52 5.31 -10.76
C LEU A 182 -12.51 6.40 -10.46
N ALA A 183 -11.37 6.35 -11.15
CA ALA A 183 -10.29 7.29 -10.93
C ALA A 183 -10.67 8.72 -11.29
N ASP A 184 -11.30 8.90 -12.46
CA ASP A 184 -11.73 10.21 -12.93
C ASP A 184 -12.77 10.84 -11.98
N TYR A 185 -13.74 10.04 -11.52
CA TYR A 185 -14.70 10.47 -10.50
C TYR A 185 -14.02 10.90 -9.20
N GLU A 186 -13.06 10.10 -8.71
CA GLU A 186 -12.33 10.43 -7.48
C GLU A 186 -11.56 11.76 -7.61
N PHE A 187 -10.93 12.00 -8.75
CA PHE A 187 -10.22 13.25 -9.00
C PHE A 187 -11.15 14.45 -9.07
N ARG A 188 -12.31 14.31 -9.72
CA ARG A 188 -13.24 15.42 -9.94
C ARG A 188 -14.06 15.76 -8.70
N HIS A 189 -14.61 14.78 -7.99
CA HIS A 189 -15.60 15.02 -6.94
C HIS A 189 -15.05 14.82 -5.54
N LEU A 190 -14.01 14.00 -5.45
CA LEU A 190 -13.47 13.54 -4.19
C LEU A 190 -12.10 14.21 -3.88
N SER A 191 -11.56 15.08 -4.72
CA SER A 191 -10.36 15.89 -4.39
C SER A 191 -10.66 17.06 -3.43
N GLY A 192 -9.65 17.59 -2.73
CA GLY A 192 -9.75 18.72 -1.79
C GLY A 192 -9.39 18.38 -0.33
N LYS A 193 -9.55 19.34 0.60
CA LYS A 193 -9.45 19.10 2.05
C LYS A 193 -10.79 18.54 2.58
N TRP A 194 -10.74 17.41 3.28
CA TRP A 194 -11.91 16.87 3.97
C TRP A 194 -12.27 17.77 5.16
N THR A 195 -13.49 18.30 5.17
CA THR A 195 -14.07 19.09 6.25
C THR A 195 -14.96 18.26 7.18
N GLY A 196 -15.27 17.01 6.78
CA GLY A 196 -16.15 16.13 7.54
C GLY A 196 -15.63 15.89 8.95
N ASP A 197 -16.59 15.65 9.84
CA ASP A 197 -16.42 15.69 11.28
C ASP A 197 -15.11 15.01 11.71
N ARG A 198 -14.29 15.71 12.51
CA ARG A 198 -13.16 15.10 13.23
C ARG A 198 -13.64 14.14 14.32
N GLY A 199 -14.85 13.60 14.18
CA GLY A 199 -15.39 12.50 14.94
C GLY A 199 -14.71 11.20 14.54
N THR A 200 -13.42 11.05 14.83
CA THR A 200 -12.94 9.72 15.21
C THR A 200 -13.76 9.33 16.43
N THR A 201 -14.72 8.43 16.28
CA THR A 201 -15.39 7.81 17.42
C THR A 201 -14.29 7.35 18.37
N VAL A 202 -14.40 7.73 19.64
CA VAL A 202 -13.40 7.46 20.69
C VAL A 202 -12.98 5.98 20.71
N ASP A 203 -13.89 5.10 20.29
CA ASP A 203 -13.73 3.65 20.24
C ASP A 203 -13.32 3.05 18.89
N GLU A 204 -12.94 3.86 17.89
CA GLU A 204 -12.60 3.34 16.55
C GLU A 204 -11.53 2.24 16.62
N TRP A 205 -10.50 2.43 17.45
CA TRP A 205 -9.44 1.44 17.62
C TRP A 205 -9.96 0.12 18.23
N LYS A 206 -11.00 0.16 19.10
CA LYS A 206 -11.64 -1.04 19.67
C LYS A 206 -12.31 -1.85 18.57
N ALA A 207 -12.97 -1.18 17.62
CA ALA A 207 -13.58 -1.84 16.45
C ALA A 207 -12.51 -2.45 15.54
N GLN A 208 -11.43 -1.72 15.23
CA GLN A 208 -10.33 -2.25 14.41
C GLN A 208 -9.65 -3.47 15.07
N ALA A 209 -9.43 -3.42 16.39
CA ALA A 209 -8.89 -4.54 17.14
C ALA A 209 -9.84 -5.74 17.17
N GLY A 210 -11.15 -5.49 17.32
CA GLY A 210 -12.20 -6.52 17.28
C GLY A 210 -12.14 -7.35 16.00
N VAL A 211 -12.07 -6.71 14.83
CA VAL A 211 -11.99 -7.43 13.55
C VAL A 211 -10.75 -8.34 13.46
N VAL A 212 -9.60 -7.91 13.98
CA VAL A 212 -8.38 -8.73 14.02
C VAL A 212 -8.57 -9.95 14.92
N ILE A 213 -9.20 -9.77 16.08
CA ILE A 213 -9.49 -10.83 17.05
C ILE A 213 -10.47 -11.84 16.44
N ASP A 214 -11.52 -11.37 15.77
CA ASP A 214 -12.53 -12.22 15.15
C ASP A 214 -11.94 -13.04 14.00
N CYS A 215 -11.13 -12.42 13.14
CA CYS A 215 -10.39 -13.14 12.09
C CYS A 215 -9.47 -14.22 12.68
N TRP A 216 -8.75 -13.90 13.76
CA TRP A 216 -7.90 -14.87 14.44
C TRP A 216 -8.70 -16.03 15.04
N SER A 217 -9.92 -15.79 15.55
CA SER A 217 -10.75 -16.86 16.12
C SER A 217 -11.08 -17.97 15.11
N VAL A 218 -11.31 -17.59 13.84
CA VAL A 218 -11.54 -18.52 12.74
C VAL A 218 -10.21 -19.14 12.28
N ILE A 219 -9.17 -18.31 12.13
CA ILE A 219 -7.86 -18.78 11.67
C ILE A 219 -7.27 -19.81 12.64
N GLY A 220 -7.27 -19.50 13.93
CA GLY A 220 -6.68 -20.32 14.99
C GLY A 220 -7.37 -21.68 15.15
N LYS A 221 -8.69 -21.75 14.93
CA LYS A 221 -9.44 -23.02 15.00
C LYS A 221 -9.10 -23.97 13.85
N ARG A 222 -8.83 -23.46 12.66
CA ARG A 222 -8.72 -24.27 11.43
C ARG A 222 -7.29 -24.43 10.91
N TYR A 223 -6.48 -23.38 10.95
CA TYR A 223 -5.20 -23.30 10.24
C TYR A 223 -3.97 -23.31 11.17
N ASP A 224 -4.13 -23.19 12.49
CA ASP A 224 -3.02 -23.30 13.46
C ASP A 224 -2.71 -24.78 13.79
N ASN A 225 -2.45 -25.58 12.74
CA ASN A 225 -2.38 -27.04 12.76
C ASN A 225 -0.98 -27.59 12.42
N ALA A 226 0.06 -26.77 12.56
CA ALA A 226 1.44 -27.08 12.15
C ALA A 226 1.62 -27.50 10.67
N SER A 227 0.60 -27.52 9.80
CA SER A 227 0.79 -27.73 8.36
C SER A 227 1.15 -26.41 7.66
N CYS A 228 1.79 -26.49 6.49
CA CYS A 228 2.00 -25.37 5.56
C CYS A 228 1.19 -25.53 4.26
N ASN A 229 0.41 -26.61 4.11
CA ASN A 229 -0.18 -27.03 2.83
C ASN A 229 -1.67 -26.66 2.67
N ASP A 230 -2.35 -26.37 3.77
CA ASP A 230 -3.77 -25.99 3.90
C ASP A 230 -3.96 -24.48 3.76
N ILE A 231 -3.39 -23.90 2.70
CA ILE A 231 -3.61 -22.49 2.33
C ILE A 231 -4.76 -22.46 1.32
N ASP A 232 -5.86 -21.80 1.68
CA ASP A 232 -7.06 -21.63 0.86
C ASP A 232 -7.50 -20.15 0.77
N ASN A 233 -8.55 -19.89 -0.01
CA ASN A 233 -9.10 -18.54 -0.20
C ASN A 233 -9.56 -17.91 1.13
N ARG A 234 -10.16 -18.71 2.02
CA ARG A 234 -10.60 -18.30 3.37
C ARG A 234 -9.45 -17.75 4.19
N LEU A 235 -8.34 -18.48 4.29
CA LEU A 235 -7.15 -18.04 5.02
C LEU A 235 -6.58 -16.74 4.42
N LEU A 236 -6.41 -16.69 3.11
CA LEU A 236 -5.79 -15.52 2.45
C LEU A 236 -6.65 -14.26 2.56
N HIS A 237 -7.97 -14.39 2.46
CA HIS A 237 -8.89 -13.27 2.66
C HIS A 237 -8.83 -12.77 4.12
N ARG A 238 -8.88 -13.66 5.11
CA ARG A 238 -8.82 -13.26 6.54
C ARG A 238 -7.47 -12.62 6.88
N LEU A 239 -6.36 -13.07 6.30
CA LEU A 239 -5.04 -12.45 6.47
C LEU A 239 -4.96 -11.06 5.81
N LEU A 240 -5.61 -10.86 4.65
CA LEU A 240 -5.74 -9.54 4.02
C LEU A 240 -6.53 -8.57 4.91
N VAL A 241 -7.64 -9.04 5.50
CA VAL A 241 -8.44 -8.27 6.46
C VAL A 241 -7.58 -7.89 7.67
N ILE A 242 -6.88 -8.86 8.30
CA ILE A 242 -5.97 -8.58 9.41
C ILE A 242 -4.90 -7.55 9.03
N HIS A 243 -4.25 -7.69 7.87
CA HIS A 243 -3.28 -6.71 7.38
C HIS A 243 -3.88 -5.29 7.34
N ASN A 244 -5.06 -5.12 6.75
CA ASN A 244 -5.69 -3.82 6.58
C ASN A 244 -6.04 -3.19 7.94
N HIS A 245 -6.64 -3.96 8.85
CA HIS A 245 -7.01 -3.45 10.18
C HIS A 245 -5.78 -3.18 11.07
N LEU A 246 -4.70 -3.96 10.94
CA LEU A 246 -3.42 -3.64 11.60
C LEU A 246 -2.81 -2.35 11.03
N TYR A 247 -2.92 -2.12 9.73
CA TYR A 247 -2.49 -0.86 9.11
C TYR A 247 -3.29 0.34 9.63
N PHE A 248 -4.61 0.19 9.80
CA PHE A 248 -5.46 1.20 10.40
C PHE A 248 -5.09 1.49 11.86
N LEU A 249 -4.84 0.46 12.66
CA LEU A 249 -4.34 0.60 14.02
C LEU A 249 -2.97 1.29 14.06
N HIS A 250 -2.06 0.93 13.16
CA HIS A 250 -0.74 1.54 13.07
C HIS A 250 -0.80 3.04 12.70
N TYR A 251 -1.62 3.40 11.71
CA TYR A 251 -1.83 4.80 11.33
C TYR A 251 -2.43 5.61 12.49
N LEU A 252 -3.45 5.07 13.18
CA LEU A 252 -4.02 5.70 14.36
C LEU A 252 -2.97 5.90 15.46
N ASN A 253 -2.10 4.91 15.66
CA ASN A 253 -1.02 4.95 16.65
C ASN A 253 0.06 6.00 16.32
N GLN A 254 0.31 6.30 15.03
CA GLN A 254 1.33 7.28 14.62
C GLN A 254 0.81 8.72 14.57
N ASN A 255 -0.39 8.96 14.02
CA ASN A 255 -0.86 10.32 13.73
C ASN A 255 -1.60 11.01 14.88
N HIS A 256 -2.19 10.25 15.81
CA HIS A 256 -3.00 10.81 16.90
C HIS A 256 -2.28 10.82 18.27
N GLN A 257 -0.94 10.75 18.31
CA GLN A 257 -0.15 10.64 19.55
C GLN A 257 -0.43 9.39 20.43
N ARG A 258 -1.26 8.47 19.93
CA ARG A 258 -1.63 7.18 20.55
C ARG A 258 -0.44 6.22 20.54
N LYS A 259 0.51 6.31 21.47
CA LYS A 259 1.73 5.47 21.47
C LYS A 259 1.63 4.15 22.25
N PHE A 260 0.43 3.67 22.54
CA PHE A 260 0.25 2.51 23.44
C PHE A 260 0.47 1.14 22.76
N LEU A 261 0.45 1.04 21.43
CA LEU A 261 0.71 -0.22 20.69
C LEU A 261 2.15 -0.37 20.20
N GLU A 262 3.07 0.56 20.54
CA GLU A 262 4.47 0.53 20.08
C GLU A 262 5.17 -0.81 20.42
N HIS A 263 4.83 -1.41 21.56
CA HIS A 263 5.41 -2.66 22.05
C HIS A 263 5.07 -3.89 21.18
N LEU A 264 4.01 -3.82 20.35
CA LEU A 264 3.53 -4.92 19.50
C LEU A 264 4.24 -5.03 18.15
N ARG A 265 4.98 -3.99 17.72
CA ARG A 265 5.71 -4.00 16.43
C ARG A 265 4.79 -4.25 15.24
N LEU A 266 3.71 -3.46 15.16
CA LEU A 266 2.68 -3.59 14.12
C LEU A 266 3.24 -3.38 12.71
N HIS A 267 4.19 -2.44 12.54
CA HIS A 267 4.82 -2.17 11.25
C HIS A 267 5.49 -3.43 10.66
N GLU A 268 6.27 -4.13 11.50
CA GLU A 268 6.96 -5.36 11.13
C GLU A 268 5.97 -6.48 10.78
N ALA A 269 4.86 -6.57 11.51
CA ALA A 269 3.83 -7.56 11.26
C ALA A 269 3.06 -7.30 9.95
N ILE A 270 2.71 -6.04 9.69
CA ILE A 270 2.06 -5.59 8.45
C ILE A 270 2.95 -5.96 7.26
N PHE A 271 4.24 -5.64 7.31
CA PHE A 271 5.17 -5.98 6.23
C PHE A 271 5.28 -7.49 6.01
N CYS A 272 5.44 -8.27 7.08
CA CYS A 272 5.51 -9.73 7.00
C CYS A 272 4.24 -10.33 6.37
N LEU A 273 3.06 -9.91 6.83
CA LEU A 273 1.78 -10.35 6.25
C LEU A 273 1.69 -10.01 4.76
N ALA A 274 2.16 -8.83 4.38
CA ALA A 274 2.14 -8.41 2.99
C ALA A 274 3.07 -9.23 2.10
N VAL A 275 4.28 -9.54 2.57
CA VAL A 275 5.19 -10.45 1.86
C VAL A 275 4.56 -11.83 1.71
N PHE A 276 4.00 -12.41 2.79
CA PHE A 276 3.37 -13.73 2.73
C PHE A 276 2.21 -13.79 1.74
N TRP A 277 1.30 -12.82 1.80
CA TRP A 277 0.17 -12.76 0.88
C TRP A 277 0.62 -12.73 -0.58
N ASN A 278 1.64 -11.90 -0.89
CA ASN A 278 2.20 -11.80 -2.23
C ASN A 278 2.96 -13.07 -2.69
N THR A 279 3.50 -13.89 -1.77
CA THR A 279 4.07 -15.20 -2.15
C THR A 279 3.03 -16.16 -2.75
N GLN A 280 1.75 -15.92 -2.49
CA GLN A 280 0.63 -16.70 -3.01
C GLN A 280 0.03 -16.04 -4.25
N THR A 281 -0.26 -14.73 -4.21
CA THR A 281 -0.98 -14.01 -5.28
C THR A 281 -0.10 -13.56 -6.45
N VAL A 282 1.19 -13.32 -6.23
CA VAL A 282 2.12 -12.87 -7.26
C VAL A 282 3.42 -13.70 -7.19
N PRO A 283 3.33 -15.04 -7.39
CA PRO A 283 4.45 -15.95 -7.13
C PRO A 283 5.66 -15.64 -8.01
N THR A 284 5.47 -15.14 -9.24
CA THR A 284 6.58 -14.78 -10.15
C THR A 284 7.53 -13.72 -9.57
N LYS A 285 7.01 -12.76 -8.78
CA LYS A 285 7.82 -11.70 -8.15
C LYS A 285 8.28 -12.06 -6.73
N PHE A 286 7.58 -12.97 -6.04
CA PHE A 286 7.76 -13.21 -4.60
C PHE A 286 8.15 -14.66 -4.21
N ALA A 287 8.41 -15.56 -5.17
CA ALA A 287 8.73 -16.96 -4.87
C ALA A 287 9.95 -17.12 -3.93
N ILE A 288 10.97 -16.28 -4.08
CA ILE A 288 12.20 -16.31 -3.25
C ILE A 288 11.91 -16.15 -1.74
N TYR A 289 10.83 -15.45 -1.36
CA TYR A 289 10.50 -15.22 0.05
C TYR A 289 9.91 -16.46 0.74
N ARG A 290 9.45 -17.48 -0.01
CA ARG A 290 8.96 -18.74 0.56
C ARG A 290 10.02 -19.48 1.38
N PHE A 291 11.30 -19.27 1.07
CA PHE A 291 12.41 -19.84 1.82
C PHE A 291 12.68 -19.12 3.14
N GLY A 292 12.26 -17.86 3.30
CA GLY A 292 12.41 -17.10 4.54
C GLY A 292 11.16 -17.07 5.41
N PHE A 293 9.97 -17.26 4.80
CA PHE A 293 8.70 -17.01 5.47
C PHE A 293 7.60 -17.98 5.01
N ASN A 294 6.89 -18.56 5.98
CA ASN A 294 5.89 -19.61 5.76
C ASN A 294 4.69 -19.48 6.71
N LYS A 295 3.64 -20.26 6.44
CA LYS A 295 2.36 -20.23 7.15
C LYS A 295 2.52 -20.35 8.66
N ARG A 296 3.37 -21.24 9.17
CA ARG A 296 3.56 -21.44 10.63
C ARG A 296 4.06 -20.17 11.31
N ILE A 297 4.99 -19.47 10.68
CA ILE A 297 5.55 -18.24 11.24
C ILE A 297 4.47 -17.14 11.25
N VAL A 298 3.68 -17.05 10.17
CA VAL A 298 2.53 -16.14 10.09
C VAL A 298 1.53 -16.41 11.22
N MET A 299 1.12 -17.67 11.41
CA MET A 299 0.19 -18.03 12.49
C MET A 299 0.74 -17.64 13.86
N GLU A 300 2.03 -17.87 14.11
CA GLU A 300 2.67 -17.50 15.37
C GLU A 300 2.61 -15.99 15.63
N PHE A 301 2.86 -15.17 14.62
CA PHE A 301 2.86 -13.70 14.72
C PHE A 301 1.45 -13.16 14.89
N VAL A 302 0.50 -13.62 14.07
CA VAL A 302 -0.90 -13.18 14.14
C VAL A 302 -1.53 -13.58 15.48
N ARG A 303 -1.28 -14.81 15.96
CA ARG A 303 -1.73 -15.26 17.29
C ARG A 303 -1.25 -14.34 18.41
N MET A 304 0.04 -14.01 18.41
CA MET A 304 0.63 -13.14 19.41
C MET A 304 -0.04 -11.76 19.38
N ILE A 305 -0.22 -11.17 18.19
CA ILE A 305 -0.85 -9.85 18.06
C ILE A 305 -2.30 -9.88 18.50
N ALA A 306 -3.11 -10.83 18.02
CA ALA A 306 -4.52 -10.95 18.36
C ALA A 306 -4.71 -11.11 19.89
N PHE A 307 -3.96 -12.01 20.54
CA PHE A 307 -4.04 -12.20 21.98
C PHE A 307 -3.56 -10.97 22.77
N GLN A 308 -2.56 -10.26 22.28
CA GLN A 308 -2.12 -9.02 22.92
C GLN A 308 -3.14 -7.89 22.72
N LEU A 309 -3.81 -7.80 21.58
CA LEU A 309 -4.90 -6.85 21.37
C LEU A 309 -6.08 -7.11 22.33
N VAL A 310 -6.42 -8.38 22.62
CA VAL A 310 -7.40 -8.72 23.67
C VAL A 310 -6.96 -8.18 25.03
N LYS A 311 -5.70 -8.42 25.42
CA LYS A 311 -5.15 -7.96 26.70
C LYS A 311 -5.13 -6.43 26.79
N VAL A 312 -4.70 -5.75 25.73
CA VAL A 312 -4.68 -4.29 25.65
C VAL A 312 -6.09 -3.73 25.76
N LYS A 313 -7.07 -4.31 25.05
CA LYS A 313 -8.47 -3.88 25.11
C LYS A 313 -9.01 -3.96 26.54
N CYS A 314 -8.88 -5.12 27.18
CA CYS A 314 -9.34 -5.33 28.55
C CYS A 314 -8.61 -4.39 29.56
N PHE A 315 -7.29 -4.23 29.42
CA PHE A 315 -6.51 -3.35 30.30
C PHE A 315 -6.93 -1.88 30.16
N LEU A 316 -7.14 -1.41 28.92
CA LEU A 316 -7.54 -0.02 28.68
C LEU A 316 -8.99 0.24 29.11
N GLU A 317 -9.90 -0.72 28.98
CA GLU A 317 -11.26 -0.63 29.53
C GLU A 317 -11.25 -0.54 31.07
N GLN A 318 -10.40 -1.31 31.74
CA GLN A 318 -10.19 -1.18 33.20
C GLN A 318 -9.57 0.16 33.58
N THR A 319 -8.65 0.67 32.75
CA THR A 319 -8.02 1.99 32.95
C THR A 319 -9.04 3.11 32.77
N GLU A 320 -9.93 2.99 31.78
CA GLU A 320 -11.04 3.90 31.56
C GLU A 320 -11.95 3.99 32.79
N GLN A 321 -12.31 2.84 33.37
CA GLN A 321 -13.13 2.80 34.60
C GLN A 321 -12.43 3.46 35.78
N LYS A 322 -11.14 3.16 36.00
CA LYS A 322 -10.34 3.80 37.08
C LYS A 322 -10.18 5.30 36.89
N LEU A 323 -10.06 5.77 35.64
CA LEU A 323 -10.03 7.20 35.35
C LEU A 323 -11.35 7.87 35.72
N ARG A 324 -12.50 7.24 35.44
CA ARG A 324 -13.81 7.76 35.86
C ARG A 324 -13.90 7.90 37.39
N GLU A 325 -13.44 6.88 38.12
CA GLU A 325 -13.38 6.92 39.59
C GLU A 325 -12.51 8.07 40.10
N ILE A 326 -11.27 8.19 39.61
CA ILE A 326 -10.33 9.25 40.03
C ILE A 326 -10.89 10.64 39.70
N ILE A 327 -11.50 10.82 38.53
CA ILE A 327 -12.09 12.10 38.14
C ILE A 327 -13.28 12.44 39.05
N GLY A 328 -14.17 11.49 39.34
CA GLY A 328 -15.29 11.70 40.26
C GLY A 328 -14.84 12.03 41.69
N GLU A 329 -13.85 11.31 42.21
CA GLU A 329 -13.20 11.60 43.51
C GLU A 329 -12.59 13.01 43.53
N CYS A 330 -11.92 13.42 42.45
CA CYS A 330 -11.33 14.75 42.30
C CYS A 330 -12.37 15.87 42.38
N GLU A 331 -13.48 15.73 41.65
CA GLU A 331 -14.56 16.71 41.68
C GLU A 331 -15.16 16.80 43.09
N SER A 332 -15.47 15.65 43.72
CA SER A 332 -16.05 15.62 45.06
C SER A 332 -15.17 16.29 46.13
N THR A 333 -13.85 16.18 46.01
CA THR A 333 -12.88 16.75 46.98
C THR A 333 -12.83 18.29 46.94
N ILE A 334 -13.24 18.90 45.83
CA ILE A 334 -13.07 20.33 45.59
C ILE A 334 -14.39 21.10 45.53
N VAL A 335 -15.50 20.43 45.25
CA VAL A 335 -16.85 21.02 45.23
C VAL A 335 -17.10 21.86 46.48
N TYR A 336 -16.92 21.30 47.68
CA TYR A 336 -17.15 22.02 48.94
C TYR A 336 -16.29 23.29 49.09
N LYS A 337 -15.01 23.23 48.68
CA LYS A 337 -14.09 24.39 48.76
C LYS A 337 -14.48 25.49 47.78
N LYS A 338 -15.00 25.12 46.59
CA LYS A 338 -15.48 26.07 45.58
C LYS A 338 -16.82 26.68 45.99
N GLU A 339 -17.72 25.89 46.57
CA GLU A 339 -18.99 26.38 47.13
C GLU A 339 -18.74 27.40 48.24
N SER A 340 -17.83 27.10 49.18
CA SER A 340 -17.43 28.04 50.24
C SER A 340 -16.85 29.35 49.68
N LEU A 341 -16.00 29.28 48.64
CA LEU A 341 -15.45 30.47 47.98
C LEU A 341 -16.55 31.30 47.28
N ILE A 342 -17.55 30.65 46.70
CA ILE A 342 -18.69 31.31 46.06
C ILE A 342 -19.56 32.00 47.10
N GLU A 343 -19.84 31.37 48.24
CA GLU A 343 -20.56 32.01 49.35
C GLU A 343 -19.84 33.25 49.86
N GLU A 344 -18.52 33.18 50.05
CA GLU A 344 -17.70 34.34 50.44
C GLU A 344 -17.74 35.48 49.41
N LEU A 345 -17.69 35.13 48.12
CA LEU A 345 -17.80 36.11 47.03
C LEU A 345 -19.20 36.73 46.97
N MET A 346 -20.25 35.93 47.18
CA MET A 346 -21.64 36.40 47.23
C MET A 346 -21.83 37.39 48.38
N GLU A 347 -21.30 37.08 49.55
CA GLU A 347 -21.39 37.95 50.72
C GLU A 347 -20.66 39.27 50.51
N LYS A 348 -19.45 39.24 49.94
CA LYS A 348 -18.72 40.46 49.57
C LYS A 348 -19.51 41.27 48.52
N MET A 349 -20.14 40.62 47.54
CA MET A 349 -20.96 41.32 46.55
C MET A 349 -22.19 41.99 47.17
N ARG A 350 -22.87 41.35 48.13
CA ARG A 350 -24.01 41.96 48.86
C ARG A 350 -23.63 43.25 49.59
N MET A 351 -22.39 43.32 50.08
CA MET A 351 -21.86 44.50 50.78
C MET A 351 -21.44 45.64 49.84
N SER A 352 -21.14 45.34 48.58
CA SER A 352 -20.40 46.26 47.69
C SER A 352 -21.20 46.67 46.43
N CYS A 353 -22.09 45.79 45.95
CA CYS A 353 -22.85 45.96 44.71
C CYS A 353 -24.34 46.26 44.94
N LYS A 354 -25.03 46.76 43.90
CA LYS A 354 -26.50 46.95 43.93
C LYS A 354 -27.24 45.61 44.08
N VAL A 355 -28.38 45.63 44.78
CA VAL A 355 -29.24 44.46 45.02
C VAL A 355 -29.60 43.71 43.72
N THR A 356 -29.89 44.43 42.64
CA THR A 356 -30.21 43.84 41.32
C THR A 356 -29.04 43.05 40.71
N ILE A 357 -27.80 43.42 41.00
CA ILE A 357 -26.60 42.69 40.55
C ILE A 357 -26.43 41.43 41.38
N CYS A 358 -26.61 41.52 42.70
CA CYS A 358 -26.53 40.36 43.59
C CYS A 358 -27.54 39.28 43.18
N GLN A 359 -28.80 39.67 42.94
CA GLN A 359 -29.86 38.77 42.46
C GLN A 359 -29.52 38.10 41.11
N GLN A 360 -28.81 38.79 40.20
CA GLN A 360 -28.35 38.18 38.95
C GLN A 360 -27.33 37.06 39.17
N TYR A 361 -26.35 37.26 40.06
CA TYR A 361 -25.34 36.24 40.34
C TYR A 361 -25.90 35.10 41.20
N GLU A 362 -26.86 35.37 42.07
CA GLU A 362 -27.62 34.37 42.84
C GLU A 362 -28.44 33.47 41.91
N ALA A 363 -29.15 34.06 40.93
CA ALA A 363 -29.87 33.30 39.91
C ALA A 363 -28.93 32.45 39.04
N LYS A 364 -27.74 32.98 38.69
CA LYS A 364 -26.69 32.20 38.00
C LYS A 364 -26.17 31.05 38.85
N TRP A 365 -25.99 31.25 40.15
CA TRP A 365 -25.55 30.19 41.08
C TRP A 365 -26.58 29.06 41.20
N ILE A 366 -27.86 29.41 41.37
CA ILE A 366 -28.97 28.45 41.39
C ILE A 366 -29.08 27.70 40.05
N ALA A 367 -28.86 28.40 38.93
CA ALA A 367 -28.83 27.80 37.59
C ALA A 367 -27.63 26.84 37.40
N ILE A 368 -26.49 27.09 38.05
CA ILE A 368 -25.35 26.16 38.08
C ILE A 368 -25.64 24.95 38.98
N GLY A 369 -26.42 25.10 40.05
CA GLY A 369 -26.89 23.96 40.85
C GLY A 369 -27.86 23.03 40.10
N SER A 370 -28.47 23.52 39.01
CA SER A 370 -29.46 22.79 38.20
C SER A 370 -28.99 22.44 36.78
N SER A 371 -27.82 22.94 36.35
CA SER A 371 -27.17 22.60 35.08
C SER A 371 -25.70 22.28 35.34
N ASN A 372 -25.11 21.26 34.68
CA ASN A 372 -23.69 20.85 34.83
C ASN A 372 -22.68 21.93 34.33
N GLN A 373 -22.80 23.18 34.75
CA GLN A 373 -21.93 24.29 34.39
C GLN A 373 -20.79 24.45 35.40
N ASN A 374 -19.60 24.81 34.92
CA ASN A 374 -18.40 24.88 35.76
C ASN A 374 -18.42 26.11 36.70
N PRO A 375 -18.36 25.92 38.03
CA PRO A 375 -18.33 26.99 39.03
C PRO A 375 -17.15 27.97 38.88
N ASP A 376 -16.02 27.56 38.28
CA ASP A 376 -14.86 28.43 38.06
C ASP A 376 -15.20 29.66 37.22
N THR A 377 -16.14 29.52 36.28
CA THR A 377 -16.53 30.61 35.37
C THR A 377 -17.26 31.69 36.14
N LEU A 378 -18.17 31.29 37.04
CA LEU A 378 -18.91 32.19 37.93
C LEU A 378 -17.94 32.89 38.88
N ILE A 379 -17.04 32.13 39.52
CA ILE A 379 -16.02 32.68 40.43
C ILE A 379 -15.18 33.75 39.72
N ILE A 380 -14.72 33.49 38.48
CA ILE A 380 -13.93 34.46 37.70
C ILE A 380 -14.75 35.73 37.38
N GLU A 381 -16.03 35.60 37.02
CA GLU A 381 -16.90 36.75 36.78
C GLU A 381 -17.10 37.58 38.05
N MET A 382 -17.35 36.93 39.19
CA MET A 382 -17.52 37.58 40.49
C MET A 382 -16.24 38.32 40.91
N ILE A 383 -15.08 37.67 40.81
CA ILE A 383 -13.77 38.30 41.10
C ILE A 383 -13.53 39.51 40.19
N LYS A 384 -13.80 39.42 38.89
CA LYS A 384 -13.66 40.56 37.96
C LYS A 384 -14.57 41.72 38.31
N ARG A 385 -15.76 41.45 38.82
CA ARG A 385 -16.70 42.47 39.25
C ARG A 385 -16.21 43.15 40.53
N ILE A 386 -15.87 42.38 41.56
CA ILE A 386 -15.37 42.87 42.85
C ILE A 386 -14.06 43.64 42.66
N ARG A 387 -13.20 43.27 41.71
CA ARG A 387 -11.96 43.98 41.39
C ARG A 387 -12.17 45.47 41.05
N LYS A 388 -13.36 45.86 40.60
CA LYS A 388 -13.69 47.28 40.34
C LYS A 388 -13.93 48.09 41.62
N GLU A 389 -14.18 47.42 42.74
CA GLU A 389 -14.55 48.01 44.03
C GLU A 389 -13.46 47.79 45.08
N ASP A 390 -12.85 46.59 45.12
CA ASP A 390 -11.79 46.20 46.05
C ASP A 390 -10.74 45.34 45.33
N ASN A 391 -9.72 46.01 44.78
CA ASN A 391 -8.72 45.37 43.92
C ASN A 391 -7.78 44.43 44.71
N GLU A 392 -7.34 44.83 45.91
CA GLU A 392 -6.46 43.98 46.74
C GLU A 392 -7.18 42.70 47.18
N TRP A 393 -8.40 42.80 47.69
CA TRP A 393 -9.16 41.63 48.12
C TRP A 393 -9.49 40.70 46.94
N ALA A 394 -9.89 41.25 45.79
CA ALA A 394 -10.16 40.47 44.59
C ALA A 394 -8.89 39.75 44.08
N ASN A 395 -7.71 40.36 44.20
CA ASN A 395 -6.45 39.70 43.85
C ASN A 395 -6.10 38.56 44.82
N SER A 396 -6.35 38.73 46.12
CA SER A 396 -6.21 37.65 47.11
C SER A 396 -7.08 36.44 46.78
N LYS A 397 -8.38 36.65 46.48
CA LYS A 397 -9.29 35.56 46.08
C LYS A 397 -8.96 34.96 44.72
N ALA A 398 -8.39 35.74 43.79
CA ALA A 398 -7.85 35.20 42.55
C ALA A 398 -6.63 34.29 42.79
N HIS A 399 -5.79 34.60 43.77
CA HIS A 399 -4.70 33.72 44.21
C HIS A 399 -5.22 32.45 44.89
N GLU A 400 -6.26 32.55 45.71
CA GLU A 400 -6.92 31.40 46.32
C GLU A 400 -7.53 30.44 45.29
N LEU A 401 -8.23 30.97 44.27
CA LEU A 401 -8.74 30.16 43.15
C LEU A 401 -7.60 29.45 42.39
N LYS A 402 -6.50 30.16 42.12
CA LYS A 402 -5.32 29.55 41.49
C LYS A 402 -4.70 28.45 42.35
N ALA A 403 -4.65 28.63 43.67
CA ALA A 403 -4.16 27.63 44.60
C ALA A 403 -5.06 26.37 44.62
N LEU A 404 -6.39 26.54 44.58
CA LEU A 404 -7.35 25.44 44.45
C LEU A 404 -7.18 24.67 43.14
N GLN A 405 -7.01 25.38 42.01
CA GLN A 405 -6.75 24.75 40.71
C GLN A 405 -5.42 23.99 40.69
N GLN A 406 -4.37 24.54 41.33
CA GLN A 406 -3.08 23.86 41.44
C GLN A 406 -3.15 22.64 42.37
N MET A 407 -3.89 22.73 43.48
CA MET A 407 -4.15 21.60 44.38
C MET A 407 -4.90 20.47 43.64
N GLN A 408 -5.91 20.83 42.84
CA GLN A 408 -6.64 19.87 42.01
C GLN A 408 -5.72 19.12 41.04
N LYS A 409 -4.88 19.88 40.33
CA LYS A 409 -3.91 19.33 39.38
C LYS A 409 -2.92 18.40 40.09
N GLN A 410 -2.38 18.82 41.22
CA GLN A 410 -1.40 18.04 41.97
C GLN A 410 -2.00 16.73 42.51
N TRP A 411 -3.22 16.79 43.04
CA TRP A 411 -3.94 15.60 43.49
C TRP A 411 -4.16 14.59 42.36
N LEU A 412 -4.58 15.05 41.17
CA LEU A 412 -4.72 14.17 40.00
C LEU A 412 -3.41 13.50 39.61
N ILE A 413 -2.30 14.27 39.60
CA ILE A 413 -0.97 13.73 39.28
C ILE A 413 -0.57 12.63 40.27
N GLU A 414 -0.74 12.87 41.58
CA GLU A 414 -0.45 11.89 42.64
C GLU A 414 -1.30 10.63 42.50
N GLN A 415 -2.60 10.76 42.19
CA GLN A 415 -3.45 9.61 41.93
C GLN A 415 -3.02 8.83 40.69
N PHE A 416 -2.60 9.51 39.62
CA PHE A 416 -2.11 8.84 38.41
C PHE A 416 -0.79 8.11 38.65
N GLU A 417 0.15 8.70 39.37
CA GLU A 417 1.42 8.07 39.73
C GLU A 417 1.25 6.89 40.69
N GLY A 418 0.27 6.96 41.60
CA GLY A 418 -0.06 5.90 42.54
C GLY A 418 -0.86 4.74 41.93
N ARG A 419 -2.01 5.05 41.32
CA ARG A 419 -3.03 4.07 40.87
C ARG A 419 -2.89 3.68 39.38
N LEU A 420 -2.30 4.53 38.55
CA LEU A 420 -2.24 4.39 37.08
C LEU A 420 -0.82 4.55 36.51
N LYS A 421 0.14 3.78 37.04
CA LYS A 421 1.57 3.77 36.64
C LYS A 421 1.86 3.55 35.15
N CYS A 422 0.86 3.15 34.36
CA CYS A 422 0.98 2.99 32.92
C CYS A 422 0.92 4.32 32.15
N ILE A 423 0.45 5.41 32.75
CA ILE A 423 0.39 6.73 32.12
C ILE A 423 1.82 7.28 31.98
N LYS A 424 2.28 7.55 30.75
CA LYS A 424 3.65 8.06 30.53
C LYS A 424 3.83 9.52 30.93
N GLN A 425 2.77 10.32 30.87
CA GLN A 425 2.81 11.77 31.14
C GLN A 425 1.64 12.20 32.04
N PRO A 426 1.67 11.88 33.36
CA PRO A 426 0.58 12.17 34.29
C PRO A 426 0.15 13.63 34.30
N GLN A 427 1.10 14.56 34.19
CA GLN A 427 0.85 16.00 34.17
C GLN A 427 0.02 16.46 32.95
N ASN A 428 0.34 15.95 31.75
CA ASN A 428 -0.40 16.28 30.54
C ASN A 428 -1.83 15.73 30.58
N VAL A 429 -2.00 14.54 31.14
CA VAL A 429 -3.33 13.93 31.36
C VAL A 429 -4.15 14.77 32.33
N ALA A 430 -3.56 15.20 33.45
CA ALA A 430 -4.23 16.07 34.43
C ALA A 430 -4.64 17.41 33.79
N ASP A 431 -3.76 18.05 33.03
CA ASP A 431 -4.06 19.31 32.34
C ASP A 431 -5.21 19.18 31.34
N ARG A 432 -5.25 18.08 30.57
CA ARG A 432 -6.36 17.80 29.65
C ARG A 432 -7.67 17.53 30.37
N ILE A 433 -7.66 16.73 31.44
CA ILE A 433 -8.87 16.46 32.23
C ILE A 433 -9.44 17.77 32.76
N LEU A 434 -8.62 18.65 33.35
CA LEU A 434 -9.07 19.94 33.88
C LEU A 434 -9.59 20.89 32.78
N ALA A 435 -9.05 20.81 31.57
CA ALA A 435 -9.55 21.57 30.43
C ALA A 435 -10.91 21.06 29.94
N GLU A 436 -11.12 19.74 29.91
CA GLU A 436 -12.31 19.07 29.38
C GLU A 436 -13.47 19.00 30.38
N LEU A 437 -13.19 18.95 31.70
CA LEU A 437 -14.20 19.03 32.76
C LEU A 437 -15.08 20.28 32.66
N LYS A 438 -14.60 21.31 31.95
CA LYS A 438 -15.37 22.53 31.70
C LYS A 438 -16.53 22.34 30.72
N ARG A 439 -16.54 21.27 29.92
CA ARG A 439 -17.36 21.16 28.70
C ARG A 439 -17.98 19.78 28.47
N ASN A 440 -17.45 18.72 29.08
CA ASN A 440 -17.83 17.34 28.77
C ASN A 440 -18.10 16.51 30.03
N PRO A 441 -18.99 15.50 29.96
CA PRO A 441 -19.22 14.60 31.08
C PRO A 441 -18.02 13.68 31.33
N VAL A 442 -17.84 13.24 32.59
CA VAL A 442 -16.71 12.40 33.04
C VAL A 442 -16.50 11.16 32.17
N ASP A 443 -17.58 10.47 31.77
CA ASP A 443 -17.50 9.28 30.92
C ASP A 443 -16.83 9.56 29.57
N ARG A 444 -17.20 10.69 28.95
CA ARG A 444 -16.62 11.12 27.67
C ARG A 444 -15.16 11.54 27.84
N ILE A 445 -14.82 12.16 28.96
CA ILE A 445 -13.44 12.56 29.28
C ILE A 445 -12.55 11.33 29.42
N ALA A 446 -12.94 10.37 30.26
CA ALA A 446 -12.16 9.15 30.49
C ALA A 446 -11.92 8.36 29.20
N ALA A 447 -12.97 8.16 28.39
CA ALA A 447 -12.85 7.51 27.10
C ALA A 447 -11.92 8.28 26.15
N THR A 448 -12.04 9.62 26.10
CA THR A 448 -11.19 10.48 25.25
C THR A 448 -9.72 10.43 25.67
N ILE A 449 -9.42 10.39 26.98
CA ILE A 449 -8.07 10.23 27.51
C ILE A 449 -7.48 8.88 27.08
N VAL A 450 -8.20 7.78 27.33
CA VAL A 450 -7.74 6.44 26.92
C VAL A 450 -7.50 6.36 25.41
N ALA A 451 -8.36 7.00 24.61
CA ALA A 451 -8.23 7.01 23.17
C ALA A 451 -7.17 7.97 22.63
N SER A 452 -6.61 8.90 23.39
CA SER A 452 -5.69 9.92 22.83
C SER A 452 -4.35 10.02 23.53
N GLU A 453 -4.21 9.47 24.73
CA GLU A 453 -2.99 9.56 25.52
C GLU A 453 -2.03 8.36 25.33
N SER A 454 -0.82 8.53 25.82
CA SER A 454 0.23 7.52 25.72
C SER A 454 0.33 6.66 26.99
N PHE A 455 0.19 5.35 26.80
CA PHE A 455 0.30 4.35 27.87
C PHE A 455 1.49 3.41 27.62
N ASP A 456 2.23 3.06 28.67
CA ASP A 456 3.21 1.99 28.63
C ASP A 456 2.58 0.63 28.97
N LEU A 457 2.45 -0.18 27.93
CA LEU A 457 1.85 -1.52 27.99
C LEU A 457 2.87 -2.64 27.78
N GLU A 458 4.19 -2.35 27.79
CA GLU A 458 5.21 -3.38 27.53
C GLU A 458 5.19 -4.52 28.58
N HIS A 459 4.70 -4.25 29.79
CA HIS A 459 4.51 -5.24 30.85
C HIS A 459 3.54 -6.37 30.49
N LEU A 460 2.66 -6.18 29.49
CA LEU A 460 1.74 -7.19 28.95
C LEU A 460 2.45 -8.25 28.10
N MET A 461 3.63 -7.93 27.56
CA MET A 461 4.46 -8.86 26.81
C MET A 461 5.27 -9.73 27.78
N ARG A 462 4.95 -11.02 27.90
CA ARG A 462 5.65 -11.96 28.81
C ARG A 462 6.00 -13.28 28.13
N GLY A 463 7.02 -13.97 28.66
CA GLY A 463 7.38 -15.34 28.28
C GLY A 463 7.49 -15.58 26.76
N LYS A 464 6.57 -16.40 26.22
CA LYS A 464 6.48 -16.78 24.80
C LYS A 464 6.31 -15.56 23.88
N ASP A 465 5.51 -14.57 24.27
CA ASP A 465 5.21 -13.40 23.43
C ASP A 465 6.47 -12.55 23.18
N ARG A 466 7.34 -12.40 24.18
CA ARG A 466 8.65 -11.73 24.00
C ARG A 466 9.57 -12.50 23.07
N ARG A 467 9.50 -13.83 23.05
CA ARG A 467 10.28 -14.68 22.12
C ARG A 467 9.74 -14.54 20.69
N THR A 468 8.42 -14.60 20.52
CA THR A 468 7.74 -14.40 19.23
C THR A 468 7.97 -12.99 18.68
N ARG A 469 7.93 -11.93 19.51
CA ARG A 469 8.29 -10.56 19.10
C ARG A 469 9.72 -10.46 18.57
N ARG A 470 10.69 -11.06 19.27
CA ARG A 470 12.09 -11.09 18.79
C ARG A 470 12.22 -11.84 17.47
N LYS A 471 11.48 -12.93 17.30
CA LYS A 471 11.41 -13.70 16.05
C LYS A 471 10.78 -12.87 14.92
N LEU A 472 9.72 -12.09 15.20
CA LEU A 472 9.10 -11.16 14.25
C LEU A 472 10.11 -10.11 13.78
N ILE A 473 10.80 -9.44 14.69
CA ILE A 473 11.80 -8.41 14.34
C ILE A 473 12.92 -9.02 13.48
N LYS A 474 13.42 -10.21 13.85
CA LYS A 474 14.46 -10.91 13.08
C LYS A 474 13.98 -11.29 11.68
N CYS A 475 12.76 -11.84 11.58
CA CYS A 475 12.17 -12.27 10.32
C CYS A 475 11.90 -11.07 9.40
N TYR A 476 11.28 -10.03 9.92
CA TYR A 476 11.13 -8.74 9.23
C TYR A 476 12.48 -8.26 8.72
N GLY A 477 13.52 -8.31 9.55
CA GLY A 477 14.84 -7.82 9.15
C GLY A 477 15.45 -8.57 7.96
N GLN A 478 15.34 -9.90 7.95
CA GLN A 478 15.80 -10.74 6.84
C GLN A 478 14.97 -10.56 5.56
N LEU A 479 13.65 -10.42 5.67
CA LEU A 479 12.78 -10.19 4.51
C LEU A 479 12.97 -8.79 3.93
N ARG A 480 13.12 -7.79 4.81
CA ARG A 480 13.28 -6.39 4.42
C ARG A 480 14.59 -6.14 3.68
N GLN A 481 15.71 -6.70 4.15
CA GLN A 481 17.00 -6.58 3.45
C GLN A 481 16.94 -7.23 2.05
N LEU A 482 16.32 -8.41 1.93
CA LEU A 482 16.16 -9.09 0.65
C LEU A 482 15.29 -8.26 -0.30
N TYR A 483 14.18 -7.71 0.20
CA TYR A 483 13.29 -6.84 -0.56
C TYR A 483 13.98 -5.55 -1.04
N SER A 484 14.73 -4.87 -0.17
CA SER A 484 15.47 -3.66 -0.54
C SER A 484 16.52 -3.92 -1.62
N LEU A 485 17.30 -5.01 -1.51
CA LEU A 485 18.31 -5.36 -2.52
C LEU A 485 17.68 -5.83 -3.83
N HIS A 486 16.59 -6.60 -3.77
CA HIS A 486 15.87 -7.03 -4.96
C HIS A 486 15.31 -5.83 -5.74
N LYS A 487 14.72 -4.84 -5.05
CA LYS A 487 14.23 -3.59 -5.66
C LYS A 487 15.37 -2.84 -6.38
N ILE A 488 16.55 -2.78 -5.77
CA ILE A 488 17.71 -2.09 -6.33
C ILE A 488 18.30 -2.82 -7.53
N TYR A 489 18.39 -4.15 -7.45
CA TYR A 489 18.81 -4.97 -8.58
C TYR A 489 17.92 -4.70 -9.81
N ILE A 490 16.59 -4.70 -9.63
CA ILE A 490 15.62 -4.39 -10.68
C ILE A 490 15.90 -3.00 -11.27
N VAL A 491 15.96 -1.96 -10.43
CA VAL A 491 16.15 -0.58 -10.89
C VAL A 491 17.49 -0.38 -11.63
N PHE A 492 18.60 -0.91 -11.13
CA PHE A 492 19.89 -0.81 -11.83
C PHE A 492 19.94 -1.64 -13.12
N SER A 493 19.20 -2.76 -13.19
CA SER A 493 19.08 -3.53 -14.42
C SER A 493 18.38 -2.71 -15.51
N HIS A 494 17.37 -1.92 -15.14
CA HIS A 494 16.67 -1.02 -16.07
C HIS A 494 17.60 0.06 -16.61
N VAL A 495 18.29 0.79 -15.72
CA VAL A 495 19.23 1.87 -16.11
C VAL A 495 20.27 1.37 -17.11
N SER A 496 20.76 0.14 -16.95
CA SER A 496 21.77 -0.42 -17.85
C SER A 496 21.28 -0.79 -19.25
N ARG A 497 19.97 -0.76 -19.49
CA ARG A 497 19.32 -1.09 -20.77
C ARG A 497 18.84 0.15 -21.54
N VAL A 498 18.81 1.33 -20.90
CA VAL A 498 18.25 2.54 -21.50
C VAL A 498 19.22 3.15 -22.51
N GLN A 499 18.73 3.46 -23.71
CA GLN A 499 19.51 4.16 -24.73
C GLN A 499 19.53 5.68 -24.43
N PRO A 500 20.72 6.35 -24.41
CA PRO A 500 20.83 7.78 -24.12
C PRO A 500 20.13 8.73 -25.11
N ALA A 501 19.54 8.23 -26.19
CA ALA A 501 18.98 9.02 -27.29
C ALA A 501 17.76 9.88 -26.90
N ASN A 502 17.08 9.59 -25.78
CA ASN A 502 16.06 10.47 -25.20
C ASN A 502 16.51 10.98 -23.82
N VAL A 503 17.29 12.07 -23.86
CA VAL A 503 17.98 12.67 -22.70
C VAL A 503 17.03 12.98 -21.53
N GLU A 504 15.79 13.41 -21.79
CA GLU A 504 14.85 13.82 -20.74
C GLU A 504 14.13 12.64 -20.06
N THR A 505 13.83 11.58 -20.81
CA THR A 505 13.29 10.34 -20.22
C THR A 505 14.35 9.67 -19.36
N PHE A 506 15.60 9.71 -19.85
CA PHE A 506 16.75 9.14 -19.18
C PHE A 506 17.06 9.80 -17.82
N GLN A 507 16.99 11.13 -17.75
CA GLN A 507 17.23 11.88 -16.52
C GLN A 507 16.25 11.50 -15.40
N ASP A 508 14.95 11.42 -15.70
CA ASP A 508 13.93 11.09 -14.70
C ASP A 508 14.05 9.63 -14.22
N CYS A 509 14.41 8.71 -15.12
CA CYS A 509 14.71 7.32 -14.77
C CYS A 509 15.92 7.24 -13.79
N LEU A 510 16.96 8.04 -14.01
CA LEU A 510 18.12 8.11 -13.13
C LEU A 510 17.79 8.79 -11.79
N LYS A 511 16.98 9.86 -11.78
CA LYS A 511 16.45 10.46 -10.54
C LYS A 511 15.72 9.42 -9.70
N ARG A 512 14.82 8.66 -10.32
CA ARG A 512 14.08 7.56 -9.66
C ARG A 512 14.99 6.48 -9.11
N THR A 513 16.10 6.19 -9.80
CA THR A 513 17.13 5.26 -9.35
C THR A 513 17.86 5.76 -8.11
N VAL A 514 18.32 7.01 -8.12
CA VAL A 514 18.96 7.66 -6.96
C VAL A 514 18.01 7.71 -5.78
N MET A 515 16.71 7.99 -6.01
CA MET A 515 15.71 7.94 -4.95
C MET A 515 15.56 6.56 -4.33
N THR A 516 15.44 5.51 -5.15
CA THR A 516 15.31 4.13 -4.66
C THR A 516 16.54 3.69 -3.87
N LEU A 517 17.73 4.08 -4.33
CA LEU A 517 18.98 3.83 -3.61
C LEU A 517 19.01 4.59 -2.27
N GLY A 518 18.62 5.87 -2.26
CA GLY A 518 18.55 6.69 -1.05
C GLY A 518 17.53 6.19 -0.04
N GLU A 519 16.38 5.69 -0.49
CA GLU A 519 15.40 5.01 0.37
C GLU A 519 16.05 3.86 1.12
N MET A 520 16.77 2.98 0.41
CA MET A 520 17.46 1.84 1.01
C MET A 520 18.52 2.26 2.05
N LEU A 521 19.30 3.31 1.74
CA LEU A 521 20.38 3.81 2.59
C LEU A 521 19.88 4.59 3.83
N LYS A 522 18.75 5.30 3.73
CA LYS A 522 18.20 6.19 4.77
C LYS A 522 17.87 5.49 6.09
N ASN A 523 17.78 4.16 6.11
CA ASN A 523 17.68 3.25 7.26
C ASN A 523 17.36 3.91 8.61
N THR A 524 16.09 4.32 8.81
CA THR A 524 15.65 5.08 9.98
C THR A 524 15.20 4.15 11.11
N LYS A 525 15.09 4.67 12.34
CA LYS A 525 14.51 3.93 13.48
C LYS A 525 13.05 3.54 13.27
N SER A 526 12.30 4.31 12.48
CA SER A 526 10.87 4.08 12.19
C SER A 526 10.61 3.16 11.00
N THR A 527 11.53 3.14 10.02
CA THR A 527 11.43 2.30 8.81
C THR A 527 12.84 1.77 8.45
N PRO A 528 13.35 0.75 9.16
CA PRO A 528 14.68 0.24 8.90
C PRO A 528 14.67 -0.62 7.62
N ASN A 529 15.38 -0.18 6.58
CA ASN A 529 15.46 -0.85 5.27
C ASN A 529 16.62 -1.84 5.16
N MET A 530 17.63 -1.68 6.01
CA MET A 530 18.78 -2.57 6.18
C MET A 530 19.04 -2.82 7.67
N PRO A 531 18.15 -3.53 8.37
CA PRO A 531 18.23 -3.69 9.83
C PRO A 531 19.35 -4.62 10.30
N ASN A 532 19.94 -5.45 9.43
CA ASN A 532 21.06 -6.31 9.79
C ASN A 532 22.35 -5.47 9.94
N GLY A 533 22.86 -5.39 11.17
CA GLY A 533 24.04 -4.58 11.48
C GLY A 533 25.29 -4.99 10.69
N ARG A 534 25.48 -6.28 10.42
CA ARG A 534 26.65 -6.76 9.66
C ARG A 534 26.55 -6.44 8.19
N LEU A 535 25.39 -6.64 7.57
CA LEU A 535 25.17 -6.25 6.18
C LEU A 535 25.30 -4.73 6.01
N LYS A 536 24.77 -3.95 6.96
CA LYS A 536 24.93 -2.50 7.00
C LYS A 536 26.41 -2.10 7.09
N GLN A 537 27.19 -2.77 7.93
CA GLN A 537 28.62 -2.55 8.05
C GLN A 537 29.36 -2.91 6.75
N ALA A 538 29.11 -4.09 6.18
CA ALA A 538 29.69 -4.54 4.92
C ALA A 538 29.40 -3.53 3.79
N MET A 539 28.16 -3.08 3.67
CA MET A 539 27.80 -2.01 2.74
C MET A 539 28.59 -0.73 3.02
N GLY A 540 28.68 -0.27 4.28
CA GLY A 540 29.47 0.91 4.65
C GLY A 540 30.98 0.77 4.43
N CYS A 541 31.51 -0.45 4.32
CA CYS A 541 32.88 -0.71 3.91
C CYS A 541 33.05 -0.66 2.38
N MET A 542 32.00 -1.04 1.63
CA MET A 542 32.03 -1.09 0.16
C MET A 542 31.63 0.23 -0.52
N ILE A 543 30.83 1.07 0.15
CA ILE A 543 30.46 2.42 -0.30
C ILE A 543 30.90 3.47 0.71
N THR A 544 31.34 4.64 0.25
CA THR A 544 31.80 5.70 1.17
C THR A 544 30.64 6.29 1.97
N ARG A 545 30.90 6.72 3.21
CA ARG A 545 29.90 7.43 4.03
C ARG A 545 29.39 8.70 3.33
N ARG A 546 30.30 9.41 2.67
CA ARG A 546 30.00 10.61 1.87
C ARG A 546 29.00 10.30 0.76
N PHE A 547 29.19 9.20 0.03
CA PHE A 547 28.25 8.75 -1.00
C PHE A 547 26.85 8.52 -0.41
N ALA A 548 26.76 7.81 0.72
CA ALA A 548 25.47 7.56 1.37
C ALA A 548 24.76 8.86 1.78
N ASP A 549 25.48 9.81 2.38
CA ASP A 549 24.92 11.09 2.82
C ASP A 549 24.40 11.92 1.63
N ILE A 550 25.15 11.95 0.51
CA ILE A 550 24.74 12.64 -0.72
C ILE A 550 23.49 12.02 -1.33
N VAL A 551 23.44 10.70 -1.49
CA VAL A 551 22.28 10.02 -2.08
C VAL A 551 21.04 10.16 -1.20
N ILE A 552 21.19 10.11 0.14
CA ILE A 552 20.08 10.37 1.08
C ILE A 552 19.59 11.83 0.94
N SER A 553 20.50 12.79 0.80
CA SER A 553 20.16 14.20 0.58
C SER A 553 19.33 14.37 -0.70
N LEU A 554 19.80 13.83 -1.82
CA LEU A 554 19.10 13.87 -3.11
C LEU A 554 17.73 13.18 -3.04
N CYS A 555 17.65 12.00 -2.43
CA CYS A 555 16.38 11.30 -2.20
C CYS A 555 15.38 12.16 -1.42
N ASN A 556 15.82 12.86 -0.36
CA ASN A 556 14.96 13.75 0.39
C ASN A 556 14.52 14.97 -0.43
N SER A 557 15.41 15.53 -1.25
CA SER A 557 15.10 16.66 -2.14
C SER A 557 14.06 16.28 -3.19
N TYR A 558 14.24 15.15 -3.89
CA TYR A 558 13.31 14.72 -4.94
C TYR A 558 11.99 14.15 -4.41
N ALA A 559 11.98 13.63 -3.17
CA ALA A 559 10.74 13.15 -2.55
C ALA A 559 9.88 14.29 -1.96
N ARG A 560 10.45 15.47 -1.72
CA ARG A 560 9.76 16.62 -1.09
C ARG A 560 9.18 17.59 -2.13
N PRO A 561 8.28 18.50 -1.71
CA PRO A 561 7.75 19.53 -2.60
C PRO A 561 8.86 20.44 -3.16
N PHE A 562 8.60 21.08 -4.30
CA PHE A 562 9.56 21.92 -5.03
C PHE A 562 10.09 23.08 -4.19
N SER A 563 11.39 23.06 -3.89
CA SER A 563 12.05 24.16 -3.21
C SER A 563 12.50 25.23 -4.20
N LEU A 564 12.64 26.48 -3.73
CA LEU A 564 13.22 27.56 -4.52
C LEU A 564 14.65 27.21 -4.96
N SER A 565 15.41 26.59 -4.07
CA SER A 565 16.77 26.12 -4.37
C SER A 565 16.83 25.13 -5.54
N GLN A 566 15.79 24.32 -5.78
CA GLN A 566 15.75 23.43 -6.95
C GLN A 566 15.53 24.18 -8.25
N LEU A 567 14.79 25.29 -8.25
CA LEU A 567 14.58 26.13 -9.44
C LEU A 567 15.83 26.95 -9.79
N LEU A 568 16.64 27.30 -8.79
CA LEU A 568 17.85 28.09 -8.96
C LEU A 568 19.06 27.28 -9.44
N ILE A 569 18.97 25.94 -9.43
CA ILE A 569 20.01 25.07 -9.98
C ILE A 569 19.92 25.12 -11.51
N ASP A 570 21.06 25.28 -12.17
CA ASP A 570 21.17 25.20 -13.63
C ASP A 570 20.65 23.83 -14.13
N ALA A 571 19.58 23.84 -14.92
CA ALA A 571 19.02 22.64 -15.53
C ALA A 571 20.05 21.87 -16.39
N ASN A 572 21.06 22.57 -16.93
CA ASN A 572 22.17 21.94 -17.65
C ASN A 572 23.14 21.21 -16.71
N LEU A 573 23.29 21.64 -15.46
CA LEU A 573 24.11 20.95 -14.47
C LEU A 573 23.54 19.56 -14.17
N GLU A 574 22.24 19.46 -13.88
CA GLU A 574 21.60 18.16 -13.66
C GLU A 574 21.74 17.27 -14.91
N ARG A 575 21.48 17.81 -16.11
CA ARG A 575 21.63 17.06 -17.37
C ARG A 575 23.06 16.54 -17.56
N GLN A 576 24.07 17.36 -17.31
CA GLN A 576 25.48 16.96 -17.40
C GLN A 576 25.80 15.83 -16.42
N VAL A 577 25.44 15.99 -15.14
CA VAL A 577 25.66 14.96 -14.10
C VAL A 577 24.96 13.66 -14.47
N TYR A 578 23.69 13.70 -14.88
CA TYR A 578 22.94 12.49 -15.22
C TYR A 578 23.42 11.82 -16.52
N SER A 579 24.01 12.57 -17.46
CA SER A 579 24.59 11.99 -18.68
C SER A 579 25.85 11.14 -18.43
N SER A 580 26.63 11.44 -17.39
CA SER A 580 27.91 10.75 -17.08
C SER A 580 27.75 9.55 -16.13
N LEU A 581 26.71 9.55 -15.29
CA LEU A 581 26.44 8.50 -14.29
C LEU A 581 26.30 7.05 -14.80
N PRO A 582 25.73 6.74 -15.98
CA PRO A 582 25.48 5.36 -16.40
C PRO A 582 26.76 4.53 -16.51
N GLN A 583 27.85 5.13 -16.98
CA GLN A 583 29.15 4.47 -17.11
C GLN A 583 29.85 4.37 -15.75
N GLN A 584 29.66 5.35 -14.87
CA GLN A 584 30.33 5.45 -13.56
C GLN A 584 29.63 4.60 -12.47
N THR A 585 28.33 4.32 -12.60
CA THR A 585 27.54 3.58 -11.60
C THR A 585 27.71 2.06 -11.65
N VAL A 586 28.50 1.55 -12.60
CA VAL A 586 28.73 0.11 -12.78
C VAL A 586 29.32 -0.51 -11.51
N VAL A 587 30.31 0.12 -10.87
CA VAL A 587 30.89 -0.38 -9.60
C VAL A 587 29.85 -0.47 -8.49
N ILE A 588 29.00 0.55 -8.32
CA ILE A 588 27.94 0.55 -7.30
C ILE A 588 26.96 -0.58 -7.56
N ARG A 589 26.55 -0.77 -8.83
CA ARG A 589 25.68 -1.87 -9.23
C ARG A 589 26.31 -3.22 -8.89
N MET A 590 27.60 -3.42 -9.18
CA MET A 590 28.28 -4.69 -8.90
C MET A 590 28.44 -4.98 -7.41
N VAL A 591 28.72 -3.94 -6.61
CA VAL A 591 28.72 -4.03 -5.14
C VAL A 591 27.35 -4.48 -4.61
N MET A 592 26.27 -3.85 -5.10
CA MET A 592 24.90 -4.20 -4.70
C MET A 592 24.52 -5.61 -5.15
N ASN A 593 24.92 -6.01 -6.36
CA ASN A 593 24.72 -7.37 -6.89
C ASN A 593 25.44 -8.43 -6.04
N LEU A 594 26.68 -8.15 -5.62
CA LEU A 594 27.44 -9.05 -4.76
C LEU A 594 26.74 -9.24 -3.40
N LEU A 595 26.30 -8.14 -2.77
CA LEU A 595 25.53 -8.20 -1.52
C LEU A 595 24.20 -8.95 -1.71
N PHE A 596 23.52 -8.75 -2.84
CA PHE A 596 22.27 -9.45 -3.15
C PHE A 596 22.48 -10.97 -3.25
N VAL A 597 23.55 -11.42 -3.90
CA VAL A 597 23.94 -12.85 -3.95
C VAL A 597 24.18 -13.42 -2.54
N ILE A 598 24.92 -12.68 -1.69
CA ILE A 598 25.21 -13.11 -0.32
C ILE A 598 23.94 -13.18 0.54
N VAL A 599 23.02 -12.23 0.37
CA VAL A 599 21.73 -12.23 1.10
C VAL A 599 20.81 -13.36 0.63
N MET A 600 20.75 -13.65 -0.68
CA MET A 600 20.04 -14.84 -1.18
C MET A 600 20.62 -16.13 -0.59
N ALA A 601 21.95 -16.23 -0.51
CA ALA A 601 22.63 -17.33 0.17
C ALA A 601 22.30 -17.41 1.67
N GLU A 602 22.24 -16.28 2.38
CA GLU A 602 21.84 -16.21 3.79
C GLU A 602 20.40 -16.70 4.03
N VAL A 603 19.48 -16.34 3.12
CA VAL A 603 18.08 -16.77 3.17
C VAL A 603 17.97 -18.28 2.93
N ARG A 604 18.66 -18.81 1.91
CA ARG A 604 18.72 -20.26 1.65
C ARG A 604 19.33 -21.03 2.83
N ARG A 605 20.41 -20.52 3.42
CA ARG A 605 20.99 -21.05 4.66
C ARG A 605 19.98 -21.05 5.81
N SER A 606 19.26 -19.94 6.00
CA SER A 606 18.27 -19.80 7.06
C SER A 606 17.13 -20.81 6.90
N PHE A 607 16.75 -21.11 5.65
CA PHE A 607 15.80 -22.17 5.32
C PHE A 607 16.27 -23.55 5.78
N TYR A 608 17.53 -23.94 5.52
CA TYR A 608 18.09 -25.19 6.05
C TYR A 608 18.04 -25.24 7.58
N GLY A 609 18.29 -24.11 8.24
CA GLY A 609 18.11 -23.99 9.69
C GLY A 609 16.65 -24.13 10.16
N MET A 610 15.66 -23.78 9.33
CA MET A 610 14.25 -24.04 9.62
C MET A 610 13.90 -25.52 9.48
N LEU A 611 14.39 -26.20 8.43
CA LEU A 611 14.22 -27.65 8.27
C LEU A 611 14.79 -28.41 9.48
N MET A 612 16.00 -28.07 9.91
CA MET A 612 16.65 -28.66 11.10
C MET A 612 15.80 -28.58 12.36
N ARG A 613 15.07 -27.47 12.54
CA ARG A 613 14.24 -27.20 13.73
C ARG A 613 12.85 -27.84 13.65
N CYS A 614 12.50 -28.52 12.56
CA CYS A 614 11.23 -29.24 12.49
C CYS A 614 11.22 -30.38 13.52
N GLY A 615 10.11 -30.46 14.27
CA GLY A 615 9.92 -31.45 15.33
C GLY A 615 9.53 -32.85 14.82
N SER A 616 8.98 -32.92 13.60
CA SER A 616 8.52 -34.18 12.96
C SER A 616 8.83 -34.20 11.45
N LEU A 617 8.76 -35.39 10.85
CA LEU A 617 8.91 -35.57 9.40
C LEU A 617 7.80 -34.88 8.62
N ASP A 618 6.55 -34.95 9.09
CA ASP A 618 5.42 -34.24 8.44
C ASP A 618 5.66 -32.74 8.44
N ALA A 619 6.17 -32.22 9.56
CA ALA A 619 6.46 -30.81 9.68
C ALA A 619 7.57 -30.39 8.70
N LEU A 620 8.57 -31.23 8.50
CA LEU A 620 9.67 -31.02 7.57
C LEU A 620 9.21 -31.12 6.11
N ARG A 621 8.48 -32.16 5.76
CA ARG A 621 7.97 -32.42 4.40
C ARG A 621 6.99 -31.35 3.94
N SER A 622 6.06 -30.93 4.81
CA SER A 622 5.15 -29.83 4.48
C SER A 622 5.89 -28.52 4.22
N LEU A 623 6.99 -28.24 4.92
CA LEU A 623 7.82 -27.06 4.63
C LEU A 623 8.56 -27.18 3.28
N LEU A 624 9.06 -28.37 2.93
CA LEU A 624 9.69 -28.63 1.62
C LEU A 624 8.70 -28.53 0.45
N ILE A 625 7.46 -28.96 0.67
CA ILE A 625 6.38 -28.87 -0.33
C ILE A 625 6.02 -27.39 -0.56
N TYR A 626 5.90 -26.60 0.51
CA TYR A 626 5.61 -25.17 0.43
C TYR A 626 6.64 -24.37 -0.41
N THR A 627 7.93 -24.68 -0.30
CA THR A 627 8.98 -24.01 -1.11
C THR A 627 9.06 -24.44 -2.57
N SER A 628 8.22 -25.41 -2.99
CA SER A 628 8.19 -26.03 -4.32
C SER A 628 9.38 -26.97 -4.61
N LYS A 629 9.37 -27.60 -5.79
CA LYS A 629 10.43 -28.52 -6.24
C LYS A 629 11.67 -27.78 -6.77
N GLN A 630 11.47 -26.64 -7.43
CA GLN A 630 12.53 -25.91 -8.14
C GLN A 630 13.29 -24.97 -7.21
N ASP A 631 14.60 -24.89 -7.40
CA ASP A 631 15.41 -23.88 -6.72
C ASP A 631 15.26 -22.49 -7.35
N VAL A 632 14.35 -21.69 -6.78
CA VAL A 632 14.03 -20.33 -7.22
C VAL A 632 15.21 -19.35 -7.15
N PHE A 633 16.30 -19.70 -6.46
CA PHE A 633 17.49 -18.87 -6.35
C PHE A 633 18.59 -19.25 -7.36
N SER A 634 18.54 -20.44 -7.96
CA SER A 634 19.63 -20.94 -8.82
C SER A 634 19.90 -20.00 -10.00
N THR A 635 18.88 -19.74 -10.83
CA THR A 635 19.00 -18.85 -12.01
C THR A 635 19.33 -17.41 -11.64
N PRO A 636 18.65 -16.76 -10.65
CA PRO A 636 19.02 -15.42 -10.21
C PRO A 636 20.46 -15.31 -9.70
N ILE A 637 20.91 -16.24 -8.84
CA ILE A 637 22.28 -16.23 -8.32
C ILE A 637 23.29 -16.38 -9.46
N GLN A 638 23.08 -17.33 -10.37
CA GLN A 638 23.99 -17.54 -11.49
C GLN A 638 24.07 -16.31 -12.40
N THR A 639 22.93 -15.70 -12.72
CA THR A 639 22.86 -14.52 -13.59
C THR A 639 23.54 -13.33 -12.95
N VAL A 640 23.18 -13.02 -11.70
CA VAL A 640 23.69 -11.84 -10.98
C VAL A 640 25.18 -12.00 -10.66
N PHE A 641 25.59 -13.17 -10.17
CA PHE A 641 26.99 -13.43 -9.86
C PHE A 641 27.84 -13.49 -11.14
N GLY A 642 27.28 -14.00 -12.25
CA GLY A 642 27.92 -13.96 -13.57
C GLY A 642 28.29 -12.53 -13.99
N GLN A 643 27.37 -11.57 -13.81
CA GLN A 643 27.65 -10.15 -14.07
C GLN A 643 28.79 -9.60 -13.19
N VAL A 644 28.80 -9.96 -11.90
CA VAL A 644 29.87 -9.56 -10.97
C VAL A 644 31.21 -10.13 -11.44
N THR A 645 31.28 -11.43 -11.73
CA THR A 645 32.53 -12.07 -12.19
C THR A 645 33.02 -11.49 -13.51
N GLN A 646 32.12 -11.18 -14.44
CA GLN A 646 32.48 -10.56 -15.71
C GLN A 646 33.05 -9.16 -15.51
N TYR A 647 32.47 -8.36 -14.61
CA TYR A 647 33.00 -7.05 -14.26
C TYR A 647 34.42 -7.15 -13.68
N PHE A 648 34.64 -8.01 -12.68
CA PHE A 648 35.97 -8.19 -12.09
C PHE A 648 36.98 -8.73 -13.11
N ALA A 649 36.59 -9.60 -14.03
CA ALA A 649 37.47 -10.05 -15.11
C ALA A 649 37.85 -8.91 -16.08
N ASN A 650 36.89 -8.06 -16.44
CA ASN A 650 37.13 -6.91 -17.31
C ASN A 650 38.04 -5.87 -16.64
N VAL A 651 37.82 -5.57 -15.36
CA VAL A 651 38.67 -4.65 -14.60
C VAL A 651 40.08 -5.21 -14.44
N LYS A 652 40.22 -6.52 -14.18
CA LYS A 652 41.53 -7.17 -14.11
C LYS A 652 42.31 -6.97 -15.41
N ARG A 653 41.69 -7.24 -16.57
CA ARG A 653 42.31 -7.02 -17.89
C ARG A 653 42.69 -5.55 -18.12
N LEU A 654 41.83 -4.62 -17.71
CA LEU A 654 42.11 -3.19 -17.81
C LEU A 654 43.29 -2.78 -16.94
N LEU A 655 43.41 -3.29 -15.71
CA LEU A 655 44.56 -3.01 -14.84
C LEU A 655 45.84 -3.65 -15.38
N GLU A 656 45.78 -4.87 -15.93
CA GLU A 656 46.92 -5.50 -16.62
C GLU A 656 47.38 -4.64 -17.81
N GLU A 657 46.45 -4.20 -18.66
CA GLU A 657 46.76 -3.29 -19.77
C GLU A 657 47.38 -1.97 -19.29
N LEU A 658 46.80 -1.32 -18.27
CA LEU A 658 47.28 -0.04 -17.74
C LEU A 658 48.64 -0.16 -17.03
N SER A 659 49.01 -1.34 -16.55
CA SER A 659 50.31 -1.58 -15.93
C SER A 659 51.48 -1.42 -16.92
N GLU A 660 51.23 -1.57 -18.22
CA GLU A 660 52.23 -1.40 -19.29
C GLU A 660 52.48 0.07 -19.66
N TYR A 661 51.65 0.99 -19.18
CA TYR A 661 51.76 2.43 -19.45
C TYR A 661 52.47 3.15 -18.29
N PRO A 662 52.95 4.41 -18.48
CA PRO A 662 53.61 5.20 -17.42
C PRO A 662 52.80 5.32 -16.12
N VAL A 663 51.48 5.18 -16.23
CA VAL A 663 50.53 5.17 -15.11
C VAL A 663 50.74 3.98 -14.15
N GLY A 664 51.15 2.82 -14.67
CA GLY A 664 51.41 1.60 -13.90
C GLY A 664 52.52 1.76 -12.87
N ASN A 665 53.43 2.72 -13.09
CA ASN A 665 54.58 2.99 -12.22
C ASN A 665 54.25 3.94 -11.06
N THR A 666 53.00 4.39 -10.92
CA THR A 666 52.59 5.31 -9.84
C THR A 666 52.24 4.58 -8.56
N VAL A 667 52.52 5.20 -7.40
CA VAL A 667 52.19 4.63 -6.08
C VAL A 667 50.69 4.46 -5.90
N GLU A 668 49.90 5.36 -6.49
CA GLU A 668 48.45 5.32 -6.53
C GLU A 668 47.94 4.09 -7.29
N PHE A 669 48.54 3.76 -8.43
CA PHE A 669 48.15 2.59 -9.22
C PHE A 669 48.43 1.28 -8.48
N THR A 670 49.59 1.16 -7.83
CA THR A 670 49.93 -0.01 -6.99
C THR A 670 48.90 -0.22 -5.88
N LYS A 671 48.49 0.85 -5.19
CA LYS A 671 47.44 0.78 -4.15
C LYS A 671 46.08 0.33 -4.71
N ILE A 672 45.72 0.78 -5.92
CA ILE A 672 44.49 0.33 -6.59
C ILE A 672 44.56 -1.17 -6.89
N GLN A 673 45.70 -1.64 -7.41
CA GLN A 673 45.89 -3.05 -7.73
C GLN A 673 45.85 -3.94 -6.48
N GLU A 674 46.49 -3.52 -5.38
CA GLU A 674 46.45 -4.22 -4.09
C GLU A 674 45.00 -4.32 -3.55
N GLN A 675 44.26 -3.21 -3.53
CA GLN A 675 42.87 -3.21 -3.09
C GLN A 675 41.98 -4.07 -4.02
N PHE A 676 42.19 -3.97 -5.33
CA PHE A 676 41.45 -4.77 -6.30
C PHE A 676 41.71 -6.27 -6.16
N GLN A 677 42.96 -6.68 -5.82
CA GLN A 677 43.26 -8.08 -5.50
C GLN A 677 42.52 -8.56 -4.26
N ILE A 678 42.40 -7.73 -3.21
CA ILE A 678 41.60 -8.07 -2.03
C ILE A 678 40.13 -8.27 -2.42
N GLN A 679 39.58 -7.40 -3.25
CA GLN A 679 38.20 -7.50 -3.75
C GLN A 679 38.00 -8.79 -4.57
N CYS A 680 38.94 -9.13 -5.47
CA CYS A 680 38.94 -10.39 -6.21
C CYS A 680 38.94 -11.61 -5.26
N GLY A 681 39.77 -11.58 -4.22
CA GLY A 681 39.81 -12.65 -3.22
C GLY A 681 38.48 -12.87 -2.50
N ILE A 682 37.73 -11.80 -2.21
CA ILE A 682 36.37 -11.89 -1.65
C ILE A 682 35.38 -12.46 -2.67
N VAL A 683 35.49 -12.08 -3.95
CA VAL A 683 34.66 -12.66 -5.03
C VAL A 683 34.95 -14.16 -5.18
N ASP A 684 36.20 -14.58 -5.03
CA ASP A 684 36.59 -16.00 -5.03
C ASP A 684 36.05 -16.75 -3.80
N GLU A 685 36.01 -16.13 -2.62
CA GLU A 685 35.32 -16.71 -1.45
C GLU A 685 33.82 -16.93 -1.72
N VAL A 686 33.15 -15.99 -2.39
CA VAL A 686 31.75 -16.15 -2.79
C VAL A 686 31.61 -17.30 -3.80
N LYS A 687 32.52 -17.38 -4.78
CA LYS A 687 32.55 -18.47 -5.77
C LYS A 687 32.73 -19.83 -5.09
N ALA A 688 33.64 -19.94 -4.12
CA ALA A 688 33.87 -21.16 -3.34
C ALA A 688 32.64 -21.54 -2.50
N MET A 689 32.01 -20.57 -1.84
CA MET A 689 30.76 -20.78 -1.10
C MET A 689 29.63 -21.29 -2.02
N LEU A 690 29.50 -20.73 -3.23
CA LEU A 690 28.51 -21.18 -4.20
C LEU A 690 28.84 -22.55 -4.80
N ALA A 691 30.12 -22.91 -4.93
CA ALA A 691 30.54 -24.25 -5.34
C ALA A 691 30.18 -25.30 -4.28
N ALA A 692 30.40 -25.02 -3.00
CA ALA A 692 29.97 -25.88 -1.89
C ALA A 692 28.43 -26.07 -1.85
N GLU A 693 27.67 -25.10 -2.36
CA GLU A 693 26.23 -25.27 -2.50
C GLU A 693 25.86 -26.31 -3.55
N LYS A 694 26.63 -26.44 -4.63
CA LYS A 694 26.37 -27.35 -5.75
C LYS A 694 26.66 -28.82 -5.45
N GLU A 695 27.58 -29.13 -4.51
CA GLU A 695 27.90 -30.52 -4.13
C GLU A 695 26.67 -31.31 -3.65
N LEU A 696 25.75 -30.62 -2.99
CA LEU A 696 24.43 -31.13 -2.62
C LEU A 696 23.41 -30.01 -2.81
N ASP A 697 22.97 -29.82 -4.04
CA ASP A 697 22.01 -28.75 -4.34
C ASP A 697 20.66 -28.93 -3.62
N TYR A 698 19.84 -27.88 -3.68
CA TYR A 698 18.53 -27.85 -3.03
C TYR A 698 17.63 -29.01 -3.48
N GLU A 699 17.60 -29.31 -4.78
CA GLU A 699 16.70 -30.31 -5.35
C GLU A 699 17.07 -31.72 -4.88
N SER A 700 18.37 -32.04 -4.87
CA SER A 700 18.92 -33.28 -4.34
C SER A 700 18.70 -33.41 -2.83
N LEU A 701 18.93 -32.32 -2.08
CA LEU A 701 18.67 -32.29 -0.64
C LEU A 701 17.19 -32.53 -0.35
N ARG A 702 16.29 -31.88 -1.10
CA ARG A 702 14.84 -32.05 -0.98
C ARG A 702 14.44 -33.49 -1.23
N GLN A 703 14.90 -34.11 -2.32
CA GLN A 703 14.62 -35.52 -2.61
C GLN A 703 15.06 -36.44 -1.47
N LYS A 704 16.31 -36.29 -0.98
CA LYS A 704 16.82 -37.09 0.15
C LYS A 704 15.99 -36.90 1.42
N CYS A 705 15.55 -35.67 1.71
CA CYS A 705 14.71 -35.39 2.87
C CYS A 705 13.29 -35.96 2.76
N ILE A 706 12.75 -36.06 1.54
CA ILE A 706 11.42 -36.66 1.31
C ILE A 706 11.50 -38.18 1.45
N SER A 707 12.50 -38.82 0.82
CA SER A 707 12.64 -40.27 0.77
C SER A 707 13.14 -40.89 2.09
N CYS A 708 13.84 -40.14 2.93
CA CYS A 708 14.35 -40.63 4.21
C CYS A 708 13.27 -40.57 5.31
N ASN A 709 13.09 -41.67 6.04
CA ASN A 709 12.18 -41.77 7.19
C ASN A 709 12.89 -41.63 8.55
N ASP A 710 14.20 -41.29 8.56
CA ASP A 710 14.98 -41.12 9.80
C ASP A 710 15.35 -39.64 10.02
N LEU A 711 14.62 -38.98 10.93
CA LEU A 711 14.81 -37.56 11.23
C LEU A 711 16.23 -37.22 11.77
N PRO A 712 16.84 -38.01 12.68
CA PRO A 712 18.25 -37.87 13.07
C PRO A 712 19.23 -37.83 11.88
N THR A 713 19.10 -38.72 10.90
CA THR A 713 19.96 -38.72 9.71
C THR A 713 19.76 -37.47 8.86
N ILE A 714 18.52 -37.05 8.64
CA ILE A 714 18.22 -35.78 7.96
C ILE A 714 18.85 -34.60 8.69
N ARG A 715 18.80 -34.57 10.04
CA ARG A 715 19.44 -33.52 10.84
C ARG A 715 20.96 -33.50 10.68
N ARG A 716 21.62 -34.67 10.67
CA ARG A 716 23.07 -34.76 10.41
C ARG A 716 23.43 -34.22 9.01
N LEU A 717 22.65 -34.58 7.99
CA LEU A 717 22.80 -34.07 6.63
C LEU A 717 22.67 -32.55 6.56
N LEU A 718 21.59 -32.00 7.14
CA LEU A 718 21.36 -30.56 7.17
C LEU A 718 22.41 -29.83 8.00
N HIS A 719 22.88 -30.39 9.11
CA HIS A 719 23.95 -29.82 9.92
C HIS A 719 25.26 -29.72 9.13
N SER A 720 25.63 -30.78 8.40
CA SER A 720 26.78 -30.78 7.49
C SER A 720 26.64 -29.69 6.41
N LYS A 721 25.48 -29.63 5.75
CA LYS A 721 25.17 -28.61 4.73
C LYS A 721 25.27 -27.19 5.29
N ILE A 722 24.72 -26.97 6.49
CA ILE A 722 24.80 -25.70 7.20
C ILE A 722 26.27 -25.37 7.57
N ASN A 723 27.11 -26.34 7.89
CA ASN A 723 28.49 -26.03 8.24
C ASN A 723 29.37 -25.72 7.03
N ALA A 724 29.07 -26.28 5.84
CA ALA A 724 29.77 -25.98 4.61
C ALA A 724 29.37 -24.61 4.00
N TYR A 725 28.09 -24.24 4.09
CA TYR A 725 27.56 -23.04 3.42
C TYR A 725 27.53 -21.81 4.35
N ARG A 726 28.55 -20.93 4.29
CA ARG A 726 28.82 -19.84 5.26
C ARG A 726 28.81 -18.40 4.69
N PRO A 727 27.65 -17.85 4.26
CA PRO A 727 27.54 -16.47 3.77
C PRO A 727 27.95 -15.40 4.81
N ASN A 728 27.73 -15.67 6.10
CA ASN A 728 28.13 -14.73 7.17
C ASN A 728 29.64 -14.55 7.31
N ALA A 729 30.45 -15.56 6.91
CA ALA A 729 31.90 -15.46 6.92
C ALA A 729 32.38 -14.55 5.78
N VAL A 730 31.74 -14.62 4.61
CA VAL A 730 31.99 -13.71 3.50
C VAL A 730 31.66 -12.26 3.89
N LEU A 731 30.52 -12.02 4.54
CA LEU A 731 30.18 -10.67 5.04
C LEU A 731 31.21 -10.15 6.04
N GLU A 732 31.75 -11.02 6.90
CA GLU A 732 32.79 -10.67 7.86
C GLU A 732 34.13 -10.36 7.17
N SER A 733 34.48 -11.14 6.13
CA SER A 733 35.62 -10.87 5.24
C SER A 733 35.50 -9.49 4.59
N ILE A 734 34.32 -9.13 4.07
CA ILE A 734 34.03 -7.79 3.54
C ILE A 734 34.22 -6.72 4.62
N CYS A 735 33.61 -6.88 5.80
CA CYS A 735 33.74 -5.90 6.88
C CYS A 735 35.19 -5.64 7.30
N ASN A 736 36.02 -6.67 7.28
CA ASN A 736 37.39 -6.62 7.81
C ASN A 736 38.44 -6.23 6.75
N ARG A 737 38.21 -6.56 5.47
CA ARG A 737 39.23 -6.46 4.41
C ARG A 737 38.86 -5.54 3.27
N TRP A 738 37.57 -5.34 2.99
CA TRP A 738 37.14 -4.48 1.89
C TRP A 738 37.23 -3.02 2.31
N ASN A 739 38.06 -2.22 1.63
CA ASN A 739 38.11 -0.79 1.84
C ASN A 739 37.62 -0.04 0.59
N GLY A 740 36.46 0.63 0.70
CA GLY A 740 35.91 1.50 -0.33
C GLY A 740 36.50 2.92 -0.34
N ASN A 741 37.29 3.31 0.66
CA ASN A 741 37.95 4.61 0.70
C ASN A 741 39.24 4.59 -0.13
N GLY A 742 39.10 4.78 -1.44
CA GLY A 742 40.22 5.14 -2.32
C GLY A 742 40.63 6.60 -2.12
N SER A 743 41.00 6.99 -0.91
CA SER A 743 41.37 8.38 -0.59
C SER A 743 42.75 8.73 -1.16
N SER A 744 42.88 8.89 -2.48
CA SER A 744 43.95 9.68 -3.15
C SER A 744 44.01 9.62 -4.69
N ILE A 745 43.07 8.98 -5.40
CA ILE A 745 43.34 8.55 -6.80
C ILE A 745 43.22 9.68 -7.86
N LEU A 746 42.72 10.87 -7.52
CA LEU A 746 42.32 11.90 -8.51
C LEU A 746 43.29 13.09 -8.66
N ARG A 747 44.60 12.86 -8.89
CA ARG A 747 45.55 13.97 -9.16
C ARG A 747 46.25 13.96 -10.53
N SER A 748 46.04 12.96 -11.40
CA SER A 748 46.68 12.90 -12.72
C SER A 748 45.69 13.03 -13.89
N PRO A 749 45.79 14.07 -14.76
CA PRO A 749 44.95 14.23 -15.95
C PRO A 749 45.20 13.08 -16.94
N GLY A 750 44.14 12.36 -17.36
CA GLY A 750 44.21 11.24 -18.33
C GLY A 750 43.80 9.87 -17.76
N MET A 751 44.10 9.58 -16.49
CA MET A 751 43.64 8.35 -15.80
C MET A 751 42.12 8.27 -15.63
N VAL A 752 41.48 9.43 -15.56
CA VAL A 752 40.12 9.63 -15.02
C VAL A 752 39.02 8.95 -15.84
N VAL A 753 39.15 8.87 -17.17
CA VAL A 753 38.07 8.38 -18.03
C VAL A 753 38.01 6.84 -18.07
N ARG A 754 39.16 6.17 -18.20
CA ARG A 754 39.21 4.70 -18.34
C ARG A 754 38.96 3.96 -17.01
N LEU A 755 39.36 4.53 -15.89
CA LEU A 755 39.15 3.97 -14.54
C LEU A 755 37.80 4.38 -13.91
N SER A 756 36.99 5.15 -14.63
CA SER A 756 35.72 5.70 -14.12
C SER A 756 34.71 4.66 -13.66
N GLY A 757 34.81 3.43 -14.18
CA GLY A 757 33.95 2.31 -13.81
C GLY A 757 34.38 1.55 -12.55
N ILE A 758 35.49 1.93 -11.89
CA ILE A 758 36.10 1.19 -10.77
C ILE A 758 35.99 1.96 -9.44
N ASP A 759 35.90 3.29 -9.47
CA ASP A 759 35.88 4.13 -8.27
C ASP A 759 34.48 4.70 -7.95
N THR A 760 33.98 4.38 -6.76
CA THR A 760 32.70 4.91 -6.26
C THR A 760 32.74 6.42 -5.97
N GLU A 761 33.92 7.01 -5.76
CA GLU A 761 34.08 8.42 -5.41
C GLU A 761 33.82 9.36 -6.60
N LEU A 762 34.00 8.90 -7.84
CA LEU A 762 33.65 9.67 -9.04
C LEU A 762 32.14 9.93 -9.12
N VAL A 763 31.33 8.88 -8.91
CA VAL A 763 29.86 9.00 -8.82
C VAL A 763 29.48 9.93 -7.67
N CYS A 764 30.15 9.79 -6.52
CA CYS A 764 29.95 10.64 -5.35
C CYS A 764 30.22 12.11 -5.68
N ASN A 765 31.32 12.41 -6.39
CA ASN A 765 31.69 13.77 -6.79
C ASN A 765 30.71 14.37 -7.79
N GLU A 766 30.28 13.63 -8.81
CA GLU A 766 29.27 14.12 -9.77
C GLU A 766 27.93 14.41 -9.09
N LEU A 767 27.44 13.51 -8.23
CA LEU A 767 26.22 13.76 -7.46
C LEU A 767 26.38 14.90 -6.44
N ALA A 768 27.57 15.09 -5.87
CA ALA A 768 27.86 16.18 -4.96
C ALA A 768 27.72 17.55 -5.62
N ARG A 769 27.94 17.66 -6.94
CA ARG A 769 27.75 18.92 -7.68
C ARG A 769 26.32 19.41 -7.57
N ILE A 770 25.33 18.52 -7.69
CA ILE A 770 23.90 18.87 -7.52
C ILE A 770 23.63 19.31 -6.07
N VAL A 771 24.12 18.57 -5.08
CA VAL A 771 23.91 18.91 -3.66
C VAL A 771 24.57 20.24 -3.28
N ASN A 772 25.80 20.48 -3.76
CA ASN A 772 26.51 21.73 -3.53
C ASN A 772 25.82 22.90 -4.21
N ALA A 773 25.41 22.77 -5.47
CA ALA A 773 24.63 23.78 -6.17
C ALA A 773 23.30 24.07 -5.44
N THR A 774 22.63 23.04 -4.93
CA THR A 774 21.42 23.22 -4.10
C THR A 774 21.72 24.03 -2.84
N ARG A 775 22.83 23.74 -2.15
CA ARG A 775 23.25 24.43 -0.92
C ARG A 775 23.68 25.88 -1.18
N GLU A 776 24.38 26.12 -2.27
CA GLU A 776 24.75 27.46 -2.75
C GLU A 776 23.49 28.25 -3.14
N ALA A 777 22.53 27.64 -3.83
CA ALA A 777 21.26 28.29 -4.13
C ALA A 777 20.49 28.72 -2.86
N LYS A 778 20.63 28.01 -1.73
CA LYS A 778 20.03 28.44 -0.44
C LYS A 778 20.61 29.72 0.12
N THR A 779 21.88 30.06 -0.19
CA THR A 779 22.46 31.34 0.27
C THR A 779 21.81 32.52 -0.47
N SER A 780 21.27 32.28 -1.66
CA SER A 780 20.52 33.27 -2.46
C SER A 780 19.12 33.57 -1.92
N TYR A 781 18.65 32.88 -0.87
CA TYR A 781 17.37 33.19 -0.22
C TYR A 781 17.34 34.61 0.34
N LYS A 782 18.46 35.09 0.89
CA LYS A 782 18.56 36.49 1.36
C LYS A 782 18.38 37.48 0.21
N ASN A 783 18.93 37.20 -0.97
CA ASN A 783 18.78 38.05 -2.15
C ASN A 783 17.33 38.07 -2.65
N HIS A 784 16.64 36.92 -2.64
CA HIS A 784 15.21 36.87 -2.95
C HIS A 784 14.37 37.63 -1.92
N THR A 785 14.72 37.55 -0.62
CA THR A 785 14.04 38.35 0.41
C THR A 785 14.22 39.85 0.17
N ARG A 786 15.43 40.30 -0.21
CA ARG A 786 15.67 41.71 -0.59
C ARG A 786 14.84 42.14 -1.78
N GLN A 787 14.79 41.32 -2.83
CA GLN A 787 13.95 41.60 -3.99
C GLN A 787 12.46 41.68 -3.62
N LEU A 788 11.97 40.83 -2.70
CA LEU A 788 10.59 40.93 -2.19
C LEU A 788 10.33 42.21 -1.39
N ILE A 789 11.33 42.70 -0.63
CA ILE A 789 11.27 43.96 0.11
C ILE A 789 11.18 45.15 -0.87
N GLU A 790 11.98 45.12 -1.94
CA GLU A 790 11.95 46.09 -3.02
C GLU A 790 10.61 46.07 -3.77
N ASP A 791 10.12 44.88 -4.15
CA ASP A 791 8.85 44.71 -4.85
C ASP A 791 7.65 45.20 -4.01
N LEU A 792 7.74 45.14 -2.68
CA LEU A 792 6.73 45.65 -1.73
C LEU A 792 6.90 47.13 -1.39
N ASN A 793 7.94 47.79 -1.91
CA ASN A 793 8.28 49.19 -1.65
C ASN A 793 8.45 49.51 -0.15
N ILE A 794 9.11 48.60 0.59
CA ILE A 794 9.41 48.74 2.04
C ILE A 794 10.92 48.80 2.32
N SER A 795 11.75 48.99 1.29
CA SER A 795 13.22 48.98 1.40
C SER A 795 13.75 50.01 2.39
N GLU A 796 13.24 51.24 2.37
CA GLU A 796 13.71 52.32 3.26
C GLU A 796 13.55 52.01 4.76
N GLU A 797 12.65 51.09 5.12
CA GLU A 797 12.28 50.78 6.50
C GLU A 797 12.82 49.42 7.00
N VAL A 798 13.35 48.57 6.10
CA VAL A 798 13.71 47.16 6.39
C VAL A 798 15.11 46.78 5.88
N ASP A 799 15.83 47.67 5.21
CA ASP A 799 17.18 47.37 4.65
C ASP A 799 18.29 47.25 5.72
N ASP A 800 17.92 47.18 7.01
CA ASP A 800 18.82 46.75 8.08
C ASP A 800 19.07 45.23 8.01
N VAL A 801 20.31 44.81 8.26
CA VAL A 801 20.73 43.40 8.15
C VAL A 801 19.86 42.46 9.01
N GLU A 802 19.42 42.93 10.17
CA GLU A 802 18.59 42.17 11.11
C GLU A 802 17.17 41.97 10.59
N GLY A 803 16.57 42.98 9.97
CA GLY A 803 15.26 42.93 9.30
C GLY A 803 15.20 41.92 8.16
N VAL A 804 16.21 41.94 7.27
CA VAL A 804 16.30 40.99 6.14
C VAL A 804 16.51 39.55 6.64
N GLU A 805 17.33 39.36 7.67
CA GLU A 805 17.56 38.03 8.26
C GLU A 805 16.32 37.47 8.93
N GLN A 806 15.65 38.29 9.75
CA GLN A 806 14.40 37.91 10.41
C GLN A 806 13.33 37.49 9.40
N LEU A 807 13.14 38.27 8.33
CA LEU A 807 12.15 37.94 7.30
C LEU A 807 12.53 36.69 6.50
N THR A 808 13.82 36.51 6.22
CA THR A 808 14.34 35.31 5.53
C THR A 808 14.06 34.04 6.34
N GLU A 809 14.24 34.08 7.66
CA GLU A 809 13.92 32.95 8.55
C GLU A 809 12.42 32.64 8.58
N LEU A 810 11.57 33.67 8.65
CA LEU A 810 10.11 33.51 8.62
C LEU A 810 9.62 32.94 7.27
N LEU A 811 10.27 33.30 6.17
CA LEU A 811 9.98 32.80 4.81
C LEU A 811 10.65 31.46 4.49
N ALA A 812 11.59 30.97 5.29
CA ALA A 812 12.29 29.70 5.04
C ALA A 812 11.34 28.52 4.73
N PRO A 813 10.20 28.32 5.43
CA PRO A 813 9.26 27.25 5.08
C PRO A 813 8.64 27.39 3.68
N TYR A 814 8.48 28.62 3.17
CA TYR A 814 8.05 28.87 1.79
C TYR A 814 9.18 28.61 0.80
N TYR A 815 10.43 29.03 1.10
CA TYR A 815 11.55 28.72 0.21
C TYR A 815 11.84 27.21 0.10
N GLU A 816 11.53 26.42 1.12
CA GLU A 816 11.60 24.96 1.06
C GLU A 816 10.39 24.32 0.33
N ASN A 817 9.32 25.07 0.05
CA ASN A 817 8.18 24.65 -0.76
C ASN A 817 7.44 25.86 -1.35
N ILE A 818 7.78 26.23 -2.58
CA ILE A 818 7.29 27.45 -3.23
C ILE A 818 5.77 27.44 -3.50
N PHE A 819 5.13 26.27 -3.41
CA PHE A 819 3.68 26.15 -3.58
C PHE A 819 2.91 26.49 -2.30
N LEU A 820 3.58 26.77 -1.17
CA LEU A 820 2.97 27.32 0.05
C LEU A 820 2.73 28.84 -0.09
N LEU A 821 2.08 29.25 -1.17
CA LEU A 821 1.92 30.66 -1.53
C LEU A 821 1.13 31.45 -0.46
N ASP A 822 0.05 30.87 0.07
CA ASP A 822 -0.70 31.49 1.18
C ASP A 822 0.17 31.76 2.40
N LYS A 823 1.17 30.89 2.65
CA LYS A 823 2.10 31.06 3.77
C LYS A 823 3.06 32.23 3.51
N LYS A 824 3.58 32.40 2.29
CA LYS A 824 4.40 33.56 1.89
C LYS A 824 3.67 34.86 2.23
N TRP A 825 2.47 35.02 1.69
CA TRP A 825 1.69 36.25 1.83
C TRP A 825 1.19 36.49 3.26
N SER A 826 0.82 35.43 4.00
CA SER A 826 0.47 35.54 5.41
C SER A 826 1.67 35.98 6.28
N VAL A 827 2.88 35.49 5.99
CA VAL A 827 4.11 35.88 6.71
C VAL A 827 4.45 37.33 6.41
N LEU A 828 4.45 37.75 5.13
CA LEU A 828 4.74 39.12 4.72
C LEU A 828 3.80 40.13 5.39
N LYS A 829 2.49 39.87 5.35
CA LYS A 829 1.48 40.71 6.00
C LYS A 829 1.66 40.79 7.51
N SER A 830 1.98 39.66 8.15
CA SER A 830 2.21 39.61 9.60
C SER A 830 3.48 40.37 10.00
N PHE A 831 4.54 40.24 9.21
CA PHE A 831 5.80 40.95 9.43
C PHE A 831 5.63 42.47 9.30
N CYS A 832 4.97 42.93 8.24
CA CYS A 832 4.67 44.37 8.06
C CYS A 832 3.81 44.91 9.20
N LYS A 833 2.80 44.16 9.63
CA LYS A 833 1.95 44.52 10.77
C LYS A 833 2.74 44.60 12.09
N GLN A 834 3.69 43.68 12.32
CA GLN A 834 4.52 43.67 13.53
C GLN A 834 5.50 44.85 13.57
N ARG A 835 6.10 45.20 12.43
CA ARG A 835 7.05 46.32 12.31
C ARG A 835 6.40 47.67 12.00
N ARG A 836 5.06 47.73 11.85
CA ARG A 836 4.27 48.92 11.51
C ARG A 836 4.64 49.55 10.15
N LEU A 837 5.01 48.70 9.19
CA LEU A 837 5.38 49.07 7.82
C LEU A 837 4.11 49.28 6.96
N PRO A 838 4.16 50.06 5.87
CA PRO A 838 3.05 50.22 4.95
C PRO A 838 2.73 48.90 4.24
N TRP A 839 1.43 48.59 4.11
CA TRP A 839 0.95 47.41 3.39
C TRP A 839 -0.12 47.82 2.37
N ASN A 840 0.25 47.87 1.09
CA ASN A 840 -0.70 48.12 0.01
C ASN A 840 -1.34 46.80 -0.45
N GLU A 841 -2.61 46.59 -0.11
CA GLU A 841 -3.35 45.39 -0.51
C GLU A 841 -3.46 45.24 -2.03
N THR A 842 -3.51 46.34 -2.79
CA THR A 842 -3.63 46.29 -4.25
C THR A 842 -2.36 45.77 -4.92
N ASP A 843 -1.19 46.26 -4.48
CA ASP A 843 0.09 45.86 -5.04
C ASP A 843 0.46 44.44 -4.58
N ALA A 844 0.19 44.10 -3.31
CA ALA A 844 0.33 42.74 -2.80
C ALA A 844 -0.55 41.75 -3.60
N GLN A 845 -1.78 42.13 -3.96
CA GLN A 845 -2.65 41.28 -4.77
C GLN A 845 -2.14 41.09 -6.21
N LYS A 846 -1.60 42.14 -6.84
CA LYS A 846 -0.97 42.03 -8.18
C LYS A 846 0.26 41.11 -8.16
N LEU A 847 1.13 41.27 -7.18
CA LEU A 847 2.32 40.43 -7.01
C LEU A 847 1.92 38.97 -6.73
N ARG A 848 0.88 38.75 -5.91
CA ARG A 848 0.33 37.42 -5.68
C ARG A 848 -0.18 36.79 -6.98
N GLN A 849 -0.93 37.51 -7.82
CA GLN A 849 -1.40 37.00 -9.11
C GLN A 849 -0.25 36.62 -10.04
N ARG A 850 0.84 37.40 -10.04
CA ARG A 850 2.06 37.07 -10.78
C ARG A 850 2.69 35.77 -10.28
N ASP A 851 2.81 35.59 -8.96
CA ASP A 851 3.30 34.33 -8.38
C ASP A 851 2.40 33.14 -8.78
N GLU A 852 1.07 33.31 -8.71
CA GLU A 852 0.10 32.27 -9.09
C GLU A 852 0.28 31.81 -10.54
N GLN A 853 0.46 32.76 -11.48
CA GLN A 853 0.72 32.45 -12.89
C GLN A 853 2.05 31.73 -13.12
N GLN A 854 3.11 32.14 -12.42
CA GLN A 854 4.42 31.49 -12.51
C GLN A 854 4.36 30.04 -12.01
N LEU A 855 3.74 29.83 -10.84
CA LEU A 855 3.58 28.49 -10.25
C LEU A 855 2.67 27.60 -11.10
N GLN A 856 1.63 28.16 -11.73
CA GLN A 856 0.78 27.45 -12.69
C GLN A 856 1.60 27.00 -13.91
N THR A 857 2.46 27.86 -14.46
CA THR A 857 3.33 27.52 -15.61
C THR A 857 4.23 26.33 -15.30
N LEU A 858 4.84 26.30 -14.10
CA LEU A 858 5.67 25.18 -13.65
C LEU A 858 4.91 23.85 -13.56
N TYR A 859 3.64 23.91 -13.18
CA TYR A 859 2.77 22.73 -13.16
C TYR A 859 2.40 22.30 -14.59
N ASP A 860 2.00 23.24 -15.44
CA ASP A 860 1.58 22.99 -16.82
C ASP A 860 2.71 22.40 -17.67
N GLU A 861 3.96 22.80 -17.45
CA GLU A 861 5.13 22.22 -18.13
C GLU A 861 5.30 20.73 -17.82
N ARG A 862 5.15 20.33 -16.54
CA ARG A 862 5.26 18.93 -16.11
C ARG A 862 4.09 18.10 -16.62
N HIS A 863 2.89 18.68 -16.56
CA HIS A 863 1.70 18.08 -17.13
C HIS A 863 1.86 17.86 -18.64
N ARG A 864 2.35 18.86 -19.38
CA ARG A 864 2.65 18.72 -20.82
C ARG A 864 3.68 17.63 -21.10
N LYS A 865 4.73 17.51 -20.27
CA LYS A 865 5.71 16.42 -20.41
C LYS A 865 5.06 15.04 -20.25
N LEU A 866 4.17 14.88 -19.27
CA LEU A 866 3.37 13.67 -19.11
C LEU A 866 2.52 13.39 -20.36
N GLN A 867 1.85 14.41 -20.90
CA GLN A 867 1.02 14.29 -22.11
C GLN A 867 1.86 13.83 -23.32
N THR A 868 3.05 14.41 -23.52
CA THR A 868 3.96 14.02 -24.60
C THR A 868 4.39 12.55 -24.50
N ILE A 869 4.66 12.05 -23.29
CA ILE A 869 5.03 10.63 -23.08
C ILE A 869 3.84 9.73 -23.44
N LEU A 870 2.65 10.05 -22.94
CA LEU A 870 1.44 9.26 -23.18
C LEU A 870 0.91 9.36 -24.63
N ALA A 871 1.32 10.37 -25.39
CA ALA A 871 1.00 10.52 -26.80
C ALA A 871 1.82 9.60 -27.73
N ARG A 872 2.88 8.95 -27.22
CA ARG A 872 3.71 8.07 -28.04
C ARG A 872 2.95 6.83 -28.52
N PRO A 873 3.26 6.27 -29.71
CA PRO A 873 2.59 5.10 -30.25
C PRO A 873 2.53 3.91 -29.29
N ASP A 874 3.57 3.73 -28.47
CA ASP A 874 3.68 2.69 -27.45
C ASP A 874 2.56 2.75 -26.39
N PHE A 875 2.02 3.94 -26.14
CA PHE A 875 0.89 4.18 -25.23
C PHE A 875 -0.46 4.27 -25.97
N GLN A 876 -0.45 4.53 -27.28
CA GLN A 876 -1.65 4.62 -28.12
C GLN A 876 -2.12 3.27 -28.71
N GLN A 877 -1.32 2.21 -28.66
CA GLN A 877 -1.74 0.88 -29.14
C GLN A 877 -2.99 0.37 -28.39
N ALA A 878 -3.92 -0.22 -29.14
CA ALA A 878 -5.24 -0.66 -28.66
C ALA A 878 -5.20 -1.88 -27.72
N ASP A 879 -4.06 -2.56 -27.57
CA ASP A 879 -3.91 -3.75 -26.73
C ASP A 879 -3.23 -3.40 -25.37
N PRO A 880 -4.00 -3.36 -24.27
CA PRO A 880 -3.48 -3.01 -22.95
C PRO A 880 -2.71 -4.12 -22.25
N VAL A 881 -2.83 -5.38 -22.69
CA VAL A 881 -1.93 -6.47 -22.26
C VAL A 881 -0.54 -6.19 -22.84
N ARG A 882 -0.47 -5.74 -24.09
CA ARG A 882 0.78 -5.22 -24.66
C ARG A 882 1.28 -3.96 -23.96
N ARG A 883 0.43 -3.04 -23.48
CA ARG A 883 0.89 -1.84 -22.72
C ARG A 883 1.70 -2.20 -21.46
N ASN A 884 1.25 -3.14 -20.63
CA ASN A 884 2.00 -3.53 -19.42
C ASN A 884 3.25 -4.38 -19.72
N ILE A 885 3.30 -5.05 -20.88
CA ILE A 885 4.43 -5.90 -21.31
C ILE A 885 5.47 -5.11 -22.13
N PHE A 886 5.07 -4.06 -22.84
CA PHE A 886 5.89 -3.32 -23.80
C PHE A 886 6.19 -1.86 -23.42
N VAL A 887 5.56 -1.26 -22.39
CA VAL A 887 6.10 0.01 -21.87
C VAL A 887 7.49 -0.28 -21.34
N GLN A 888 8.51 0.24 -22.03
CA GLN A 888 9.90 0.09 -21.65
C GLN A 888 10.06 0.51 -20.17
N GLU A 889 10.81 -0.28 -19.40
CA GLU A 889 10.89 -0.17 -17.94
C GLU A 889 11.38 1.22 -17.45
N ASP A 890 12.12 1.93 -18.31
CA ASP A 890 12.54 3.32 -18.15
C ASP A 890 11.39 4.32 -18.23
N MET A 891 10.46 4.16 -19.18
CA MET A 891 9.26 4.99 -19.30
C MET A 891 8.38 4.87 -18.05
N ASN A 892 8.28 3.69 -17.46
CA ASN A 892 7.56 3.48 -16.20
C ASN A 892 8.22 4.27 -15.04
N ALA A 893 9.55 4.27 -14.95
CA ALA A 893 10.26 5.05 -13.93
C ALA A 893 10.08 6.56 -14.11
N THR A 894 10.10 7.04 -15.36
CA THR A 894 9.80 8.45 -15.70
C THR A 894 8.36 8.82 -15.33
N LEU A 895 7.39 7.98 -15.66
CA LEU A 895 5.98 8.20 -15.30
C LEU A 895 5.77 8.22 -13.78
N GLU A 896 6.47 7.38 -13.01
CA GLU A 896 6.42 7.42 -11.55
C GLU A 896 6.97 8.75 -11.00
N GLN A 897 8.10 9.22 -11.54
CA GLN A 897 8.72 10.46 -11.09
C GLN A 897 7.83 11.68 -11.38
N LEU A 898 7.30 11.79 -12.60
CA LEU A 898 6.42 12.91 -12.99
C LEU A 898 5.11 12.92 -12.17
N GLN A 899 4.50 11.76 -11.98
CA GLN A 899 3.29 11.67 -11.14
C GLN A 899 3.58 12.02 -9.68
N LEU A 900 4.75 11.64 -9.15
CA LEU A 900 5.16 12.02 -7.79
C LEU A 900 5.27 13.54 -7.65
N GLU A 901 5.90 14.20 -8.61
CA GLU A 901 6.04 15.66 -8.67
C GLU A 901 4.68 16.36 -8.75
N LEU A 902 3.82 15.94 -9.68
CA LEU A 902 2.46 16.49 -9.82
C LEU A 902 1.66 16.31 -8.54
N CYS A 903 1.72 15.12 -7.91
CA CYS A 903 1.02 14.89 -6.65
C CYS A 903 1.59 15.72 -5.49
N ALA A 904 2.91 15.97 -5.47
CA ALA A 904 3.53 16.82 -4.45
C ALA A 904 3.06 18.28 -4.57
N ILE A 905 2.98 18.82 -5.80
CA ILE A 905 2.42 20.15 -6.08
C ILE A 905 0.98 20.23 -5.59
N LEU A 906 0.13 19.29 -6.04
CA LEU A 906 -1.29 19.27 -5.70
C LEU A 906 -1.54 19.05 -4.20
N THR A 907 -0.67 18.33 -3.50
CA THR A 907 -0.73 18.23 -2.04
C THR A 907 -0.34 19.54 -1.37
N ALA A 908 0.66 20.25 -1.88
CA ALA A 908 1.15 21.52 -1.31
C ALA A 908 0.12 22.64 -1.40
N VAL A 909 -0.55 22.79 -2.56
CA VAL A 909 -1.63 23.78 -2.74
C VAL A 909 -2.95 23.37 -2.07
N GLY A 910 -3.00 22.19 -1.45
CA GLY A 910 -4.18 21.69 -0.75
C GLY A 910 -5.27 21.09 -1.64
N TYR A 911 -5.00 20.92 -2.95
CA TYR A 911 -5.87 20.18 -3.86
C TYR A 911 -6.01 18.71 -3.42
N PHE A 912 -4.93 18.09 -2.95
CA PHE A 912 -4.98 16.76 -2.31
C PHE A 912 -4.90 16.87 -0.78
N GLY A 913 -6.01 16.58 -0.09
CA GLY A 913 -6.05 16.45 1.37
C GLY A 913 -5.54 15.09 1.89
N ASP A 914 -5.30 15.02 3.20
CA ASP A 914 -5.10 13.75 3.91
C ASP A 914 -6.44 13.07 4.13
N ARG A 915 -6.67 11.92 3.47
CA ARG A 915 -7.97 11.23 3.46
C ARG A 915 -7.83 9.75 3.75
N PHE A 916 -7.21 9.43 4.88
CA PHE A 916 -7.07 8.07 5.34
C PHE A 916 -8.41 7.32 5.49
N GLN A 917 -9.50 8.03 5.79
CA GLN A 917 -10.85 7.45 5.87
C GLN A 917 -11.28 6.76 4.58
N ARG A 918 -10.84 7.21 3.41
CA ARG A 918 -11.20 6.56 2.14
C ARG A 918 -10.49 5.24 1.89
N ILE A 919 -9.26 5.12 2.38
CA ILE A 919 -8.58 3.82 2.39
C ILE A 919 -9.39 2.84 3.24
N LYS A 920 -9.98 3.29 4.36
CA LYS A 920 -10.83 2.44 5.22
C LYS A 920 -12.11 1.97 4.53
N GLN A 921 -12.65 2.77 3.61
CA GLN A 921 -13.85 2.42 2.83
C GLN A 921 -13.59 1.30 1.80
N GLY A 922 -12.32 0.96 1.49
CA GLY A 922 -12.01 -0.20 0.63
C GLY A 922 -12.20 0.05 -0.86
N ILE A 923 -12.17 1.31 -1.30
CA ILE A 923 -12.25 1.69 -2.73
C ILE A 923 -11.05 1.04 -3.49
N PRO A 924 -11.27 0.41 -4.65
CA PRO A 924 -10.25 -0.37 -5.37
C PRO A 924 -9.21 0.48 -6.12
N LEU A 925 -8.96 1.72 -5.67
CA LEU A 925 -7.98 2.62 -6.24
C LEU A 925 -7.34 3.46 -5.12
N ILE A 926 -6.15 3.98 -5.39
CA ILE A 926 -5.45 4.90 -4.49
C ILE A 926 -5.06 6.17 -5.25
N GLN A 927 -5.33 7.31 -4.63
CA GLN A 927 -5.12 8.64 -5.21
C GLN A 927 -4.61 9.66 -4.18
N GLY A 928 -4.37 10.89 -4.65
CA GLY A 928 -4.02 12.04 -3.84
C GLY A 928 -2.77 11.83 -2.99
N ARG A 929 -2.80 12.28 -1.73
CA ARG A 929 -1.66 12.17 -0.80
C ARG A 929 -1.25 10.71 -0.53
N ASN A 930 -2.21 9.79 -0.56
CA ASN A 930 -1.94 8.36 -0.36
C ASN A 930 -1.21 7.75 -1.57
N TYR A 931 -1.59 8.13 -2.80
CA TYR A 931 -0.87 7.74 -4.00
C TYR A 931 0.53 8.37 -4.07
N ARG A 932 0.66 9.65 -3.70
CA ARG A 932 1.97 10.29 -3.49
C ARG A 932 2.85 9.48 -2.54
N ASN A 933 2.31 9.02 -1.43
CA ASN A 933 3.05 8.22 -0.46
C ASN A 933 3.40 6.82 -1.00
N LEU A 934 2.53 6.21 -1.81
CA LEU A 934 2.85 4.98 -2.53
C LEU A 934 4.04 5.17 -3.48
N LEU A 935 4.10 6.27 -4.21
CA LEU A 935 5.20 6.57 -5.13
C LEU A 935 6.51 6.92 -4.40
N ALA A 936 6.41 7.65 -3.28
CA ALA A 936 7.56 8.13 -2.51
C ALA A 936 8.13 7.13 -1.50
N HIS A 937 7.41 6.05 -1.18
CA HIS A 937 7.77 5.08 -0.15
C HIS A 937 7.53 3.64 -0.62
N ASP A 938 7.54 2.67 0.29
CA ASP A 938 7.24 1.28 -0.05
C ASP A 938 5.76 1.09 -0.40
N SER A 939 5.50 0.57 -1.61
CA SER A 939 4.16 0.37 -2.16
C SER A 939 3.47 -0.89 -1.63
N LEU A 940 4.18 -1.80 -0.95
CA LEU A 940 3.67 -3.15 -0.65
C LEU A 940 2.33 -3.14 0.12
N SER A 941 2.23 -2.35 1.19
CA SER A 941 1.00 -2.25 1.98
C SER A 941 -0.11 -1.51 1.23
N TYR A 942 0.21 -0.47 0.47
CA TYR A 942 -0.77 0.26 -0.35
C TYR A 942 -1.35 -0.60 -1.48
N ASN A 943 -0.55 -1.52 -2.02
CA ASN A 943 -1.01 -2.49 -3.02
C ASN A 943 -2.05 -3.45 -2.44
N MET A 944 -1.89 -3.88 -1.18
CA MET A 944 -2.89 -4.72 -0.50
C MET A 944 -4.18 -3.96 -0.20
N LEU A 945 -4.06 -2.71 0.27
CA LEU A 945 -5.21 -1.88 0.61
C LEU A 945 -6.10 -1.60 -0.62
N SER A 946 -5.49 -1.22 -1.75
CA SER A 946 -6.22 -0.85 -2.97
C SER A 946 -6.58 -2.01 -3.90
N GLY A 947 -5.81 -3.10 -3.94
CA GLY A 947 -6.11 -4.26 -4.78
C GLY A 947 -5.84 -4.15 -6.27
N SER A 948 -5.60 -2.96 -6.79
CA SER A 948 -5.42 -2.66 -8.23
C SER A 948 -4.00 -2.88 -8.76
N GLY A 949 -3.18 -3.69 -8.07
CA GLY A 949 -1.82 -4.06 -8.54
C GLY A 949 -0.94 -2.89 -8.98
N ASP A 950 -0.13 -3.07 -10.03
CA ASP A 950 0.64 -1.98 -10.65
C ASP A 950 -0.21 -1.14 -11.63
N VAL A 951 -1.38 -1.63 -12.06
CA VAL A 951 -2.30 -1.00 -13.04
C VAL A 951 -2.73 0.41 -12.60
N LYS A 952 -2.88 0.64 -11.30
CA LYS A 952 -3.20 1.97 -10.74
C LYS A 952 -2.23 3.07 -11.16
N LYS A 953 -0.95 2.75 -11.45
CA LYS A 953 0.03 3.75 -11.89
C LYS A 953 -0.31 4.28 -13.28
N THR A 954 -0.69 3.37 -14.18
CA THR A 954 -1.14 3.69 -15.54
C THR A 954 -2.46 4.44 -15.52
N VAL A 955 -3.42 3.99 -14.69
CA VAL A 955 -4.73 4.65 -14.55
C VAL A 955 -4.59 6.09 -14.06
N ASN A 956 -3.81 6.33 -13.00
CA ASN A 956 -3.57 7.68 -12.49
C ASN A 956 -2.90 8.56 -13.56
N ALA A 957 -1.91 8.05 -14.31
CA ALA A 957 -1.27 8.79 -15.40
C ALA A 957 -2.26 9.21 -16.50
N LEU A 958 -3.15 8.30 -16.92
CA LEU A 958 -4.17 8.56 -17.93
C LEU A 958 -5.21 9.59 -17.46
N VAL A 959 -5.53 9.59 -16.18
CA VAL A 959 -6.46 10.58 -15.60
C VAL A 959 -5.78 11.93 -15.51
N PHE A 960 -4.54 12.00 -15.01
CA PHE A 960 -3.75 13.24 -15.04
C PHE A 960 -3.71 13.85 -16.43
N ASN A 961 -3.48 13.06 -17.48
CA ASN A 961 -3.44 13.51 -18.87
C ASN A 961 -4.70 14.27 -19.33
N ARG A 962 -5.87 13.93 -18.80
CA ARG A 962 -7.17 14.50 -19.19
C ARG A 962 -7.57 15.70 -18.34
N LEU A 963 -7.05 15.82 -17.13
CA LEU A 963 -7.44 16.87 -16.19
C LEU A 963 -6.72 18.18 -16.51
N GLN A 964 -7.48 19.27 -16.52
CA GLN A 964 -6.96 20.64 -16.49
C GLN A 964 -7.15 21.19 -15.08
N ILE A 965 -6.06 21.45 -14.36
CA ILE A 965 -6.11 21.88 -12.96
C ILE A 965 -5.57 23.31 -12.85
N ARG A 966 -6.36 24.19 -12.23
CA ARG A 966 -5.94 25.51 -11.77
C ARG A 966 -5.53 25.41 -10.30
N LEU A 967 -4.28 25.71 -9.99
CA LEU A 967 -3.66 25.38 -8.69
C LEU A 967 -4.27 26.12 -7.49
N PHE A 968 -4.71 27.36 -7.67
CA PHE A 968 -5.12 28.26 -6.58
C PHE A 968 -6.63 28.55 -6.55
N GLU A 969 -7.42 27.82 -7.32
CA GLU A 969 -8.88 27.89 -7.25
C GLU A 969 -9.40 27.04 -6.08
N SER A 970 -10.31 27.61 -5.29
CA SER A 970 -10.88 26.92 -4.14
C SER A 970 -11.91 25.88 -4.58
N LYS A 971 -11.56 24.61 -4.45
CA LYS A 971 -12.50 23.51 -4.68
C LYS A 971 -13.11 23.06 -3.35
N GLN A 972 -14.42 23.27 -3.20
CA GLN A 972 -15.17 22.66 -2.11
C GLN A 972 -15.35 21.18 -2.40
N ASN A 973 -15.25 20.37 -1.36
CA ASN A 973 -15.35 18.92 -1.49
C ASN A 973 -16.79 18.47 -1.23
N GLU A 974 -17.28 17.57 -2.06
CA GLU A 974 -18.59 16.96 -1.86
C GLU A 974 -18.49 15.89 -0.75
N SER A 975 -19.43 15.92 0.19
CA SER A 975 -19.64 14.84 1.13
C SER A 975 -20.52 13.79 0.45
N ILE A 976 -19.92 12.69 0.04
CA ILE A 976 -20.64 11.57 -0.57
C ILE A 976 -20.69 10.44 0.45
N GLU A 977 -21.91 10.03 0.82
CA GLU A 977 -22.15 8.81 1.58
C GLU A 977 -22.18 7.62 0.60
N LEU A 978 -21.34 6.61 0.84
CA LEU A 978 -21.21 5.44 -0.04
C LEU A 978 -21.72 4.20 0.69
N HIS A 979 -22.66 3.45 0.08
CA HIS A 979 -23.13 2.18 0.61
C HIS A 979 -22.30 1.02 0.05
N LEU A 980 -21.14 0.79 0.67
CA LEU A 980 -20.20 -0.26 0.24
C LEU A 980 -20.48 -1.60 0.93
N PRO A 981 -20.04 -2.73 0.34
CA PRO A 981 -20.28 -4.05 0.92
C PRO A 981 -19.68 -4.19 2.32
N SER A 982 -20.45 -4.78 3.24
CA SER A 982 -19.97 -5.08 4.59
C SER A 982 -18.92 -6.21 4.58
N LEU A 983 -18.17 -6.32 5.67
CA LEU A 983 -17.22 -7.40 5.86
C LEU A 983 -17.90 -8.79 5.92
N GLU A 984 -19.14 -8.83 6.41
CA GLU A 984 -19.97 -10.04 6.43
C GLU A 984 -20.33 -10.50 5.01
N ASN A 985 -20.70 -9.58 4.12
CA ASN A 985 -20.93 -9.87 2.70
C ASN A 985 -19.68 -10.49 2.07
N MET A 986 -18.50 -9.92 2.36
CA MET A 986 -17.23 -10.44 1.85
C MET A 986 -16.95 -11.85 2.35
N TYR A 987 -17.20 -12.14 3.63
CA TYR A 987 -17.05 -13.49 4.17
C TYR A 987 -17.99 -14.48 3.50
N GLN A 988 -19.27 -14.12 3.33
CA GLN A 988 -20.24 -14.95 2.63
C GLN A 988 -19.76 -15.29 1.21
N TRP A 989 -19.27 -14.31 0.44
CA TRP A 989 -18.78 -14.56 -0.92
C TRP A 989 -17.57 -15.50 -0.97
N VAL A 990 -16.68 -15.45 0.02
CA VAL A 990 -15.56 -16.40 0.12
C VAL A 990 -16.06 -17.81 0.46
N GLU A 991 -17.06 -17.92 1.34
CA GLU A 991 -17.69 -19.20 1.68
C GLU A 991 -18.38 -19.83 0.46
N GLU A 992 -19.11 -19.04 -0.34
CA GLU A 992 -19.73 -19.48 -1.60
C GLU A 992 -18.68 -20.07 -2.56
N GLN A 993 -17.54 -19.41 -2.76
CA GLN A 993 -16.45 -19.94 -3.59
C GLN A 993 -15.88 -21.24 -3.03
N GLN A 994 -15.71 -21.31 -1.71
CA GLN A 994 -15.10 -22.48 -1.09
C GLN A 994 -16.03 -23.70 -1.08
N GLN A 995 -17.33 -23.48 -1.00
CA GLN A 995 -18.35 -24.52 -1.17
C GLN A 995 -18.38 -25.01 -2.62
N LEU A 996 -18.37 -24.11 -3.61
CA LEU A 996 -18.26 -24.47 -5.02
C LEU A 996 -17.03 -25.35 -5.28
N LEU A 997 -15.86 -24.95 -4.78
CA LEU A 997 -14.63 -25.73 -4.94
C LEU A 997 -14.75 -27.12 -4.30
N ALA A 998 -15.40 -27.23 -3.13
CA ALA A 998 -15.60 -28.51 -2.48
C ALA A 998 -16.49 -29.46 -3.31
N CYS A 999 -17.57 -28.95 -3.91
CA CYS A 999 -18.43 -29.72 -4.82
C CYS A 999 -17.68 -30.16 -6.08
N VAL A 1000 -16.84 -29.27 -6.63
CA VAL A 1000 -16.00 -29.58 -7.79
C VAL A 1000 -15.00 -30.70 -7.47
N VAL A 1001 -14.33 -30.63 -6.32
CA VAL A 1001 -13.37 -31.67 -5.87
C VAL A 1001 -14.07 -33.00 -5.58
N ALA A 1002 -15.34 -32.97 -5.17
CA ALA A 1002 -16.15 -34.16 -4.93
C ALA A 1002 -16.74 -34.79 -6.22
N ASP A 1003 -16.51 -34.19 -7.40
CA ASP A 1003 -17.09 -34.61 -8.69
C ASP A 1003 -18.63 -34.71 -8.67
N ASP A 1004 -19.31 -33.79 -7.98
CA ASP A 1004 -20.77 -33.74 -7.92
C ASP A 1004 -21.33 -32.66 -8.86
N LEU A 1005 -21.79 -33.08 -10.04
CA LEU A 1005 -22.37 -32.22 -11.07
C LEU A 1005 -23.59 -31.41 -10.57
N ASN A 1006 -24.51 -32.07 -9.87
CA ASN A 1006 -25.76 -31.42 -9.47
C ASN A 1006 -25.52 -30.37 -8.38
N GLN A 1007 -24.69 -30.71 -7.38
CA GLN A 1007 -24.32 -29.76 -6.34
C GLN A 1007 -23.43 -28.64 -6.87
N THR A 1008 -22.50 -28.93 -7.78
CA THR A 1008 -21.69 -27.90 -8.43
C THR A 1008 -22.57 -26.89 -9.17
N HIS A 1009 -23.51 -27.37 -9.98
CA HIS A 1009 -24.47 -26.51 -10.66
C HIS A 1009 -25.35 -25.72 -9.69
N ALA A 1010 -25.84 -26.34 -8.59
CA ALA A 1010 -26.60 -25.64 -7.56
C ALA A 1010 -25.79 -24.52 -6.88
N MET A 1011 -24.50 -24.77 -6.58
CA MET A 1011 -23.60 -23.77 -6.02
C MET A 1011 -23.32 -22.62 -6.98
N MET A 1012 -23.25 -22.89 -8.28
CA MET A 1012 -23.14 -21.82 -9.30
C MET A 1012 -24.40 -20.95 -9.31
N ARG A 1013 -25.59 -21.56 -9.23
CA ARG A 1013 -26.87 -20.84 -9.15
C ARG A 1013 -27.02 -19.98 -7.89
N SER A 1014 -26.44 -20.41 -6.77
CA SER A 1014 -26.44 -19.62 -5.52
C SER A 1014 -25.37 -18.52 -5.49
N GLY A 1015 -24.58 -18.36 -6.55
CA GLY A 1015 -23.61 -17.29 -6.71
C GLY A 1015 -22.15 -17.73 -6.78
N GLY A 1016 -21.85 -19.02 -6.68
CA GLY A 1016 -20.51 -19.57 -6.92
C GLY A 1016 -19.98 -19.20 -8.32
N GLU A 1017 -18.69 -18.90 -8.42
CA GLU A 1017 -18.10 -18.38 -9.66
C GLU A 1017 -17.10 -19.38 -10.24
N ILE A 1018 -17.51 -20.08 -11.30
CA ILE A 1018 -16.69 -21.17 -11.84
C ILE A 1018 -15.43 -20.68 -12.56
N LYS A 1019 -15.45 -19.45 -13.12
CA LYS A 1019 -14.30 -18.87 -13.82
C LYS A 1019 -13.30 -18.18 -12.88
N SER A 1020 -13.58 -18.17 -11.57
CA SER A 1020 -12.68 -17.62 -10.57
C SER A 1020 -11.39 -18.41 -10.41
N TYR A 1021 -10.43 -17.79 -9.73
CA TYR A 1021 -9.24 -18.46 -9.25
C TYR A 1021 -9.43 -18.96 -7.83
N PHE A 1022 -8.88 -20.14 -7.56
CA PHE A 1022 -8.93 -20.79 -6.27
C PHE A 1022 -7.52 -21.08 -5.79
N CYS A 1023 -7.23 -20.70 -4.55
CA CYS A 1023 -6.02 -21.12 -3.87
C CYS A 1023 -6.24 -22.51 -3.27
N PHE A 1024 -5.55 -23.51 -3.81
CA PHE A 1024 -5.54 -24.87 -3.27
C PHE A 1024 -4.28 -25.61 -3.74
N THR A 1025 -4.09 -26.83 -3.22
CA THR A 1025 -2.99 -27.72 -3.60
C THR A 1025 -3.53 -28.88 -4.46
N PRO A 1026 -3.16 -29.01 -5.75
CA PRO A 1026 -3.67 -30.08 -6.63
C PRO A 1026 -3.25 -31.48 -6.17
N ASP A 1027 -2.04 -31.62 -5.62
CA ASP A 1027 -1.55 -32.85 -4.97
C ASP A 1027 -0.78 -32.46 -3.70
N LEU A 1028 -1.36 -32.82 -2.56
CA LEU A 1028 -0.88 -32.50 -1.21
C LEU A 1028 0.50 -33.09 -0.90
N ALA A 1029 0.93 -34.13 -1.63
CA ALA A 1029 2.22 -34.79 -1.43
C ALA A 1029 3.37 -34.11 -2.18
N GLN A 1030 3.08 -33.33 -3.23
CA GLN A 1030 4.12 -32.89 -4.17
C GLN A 1030 4.20 -31.38 -4.39
N TYR A 1031 3.08 -30.65 -4.36
CA TYR A 1031 3.02 -29.25 -4.77
C TYR A 1031 2.59 -28.31 -3.64
N SER A 1032 3.04 -27.06 -3.72
CA SER A 1032 2.53 -26.00 -2.85
C SER A 1032 1.12 -25.58 -3.29
N ALA A 1033 0.37 -25.00 -2.36
CA ALA A 1033 -0.80 -24.20 -2.73
C ALA A 1033 -0.41 -23.09 -3.71
N ALA A 1034 -1.28 -22.80 -4.66
CA ALA A 1034 -1.19 -21.66 -5.56
C ALA A 1034 -2.57 -21.29 -6.09
N TYR A 1035 -2.71 -20.12 -6.70
CA TYR A 1035 -3.94 -19.76 -7.41
C TYR A 1035 -4.01 -20.50 -8.74
N TYR A 1036 -5.08 -21.27 -8.90
CA TYR A 1036 -5.41 -21.92 -10.15
C TYR A 1036 -6.81 -21.51 -10.56
N SER A 1037 -6.99 -21.19 -11.84
CA SER A 1037 -8.31 -21.32 -12.44
C SER A 1037 -8.66 -22.80 -12.48
N ILE A 1038 -9.92 -23.15 -12.19
CA ILE A 1038 -10.44 -24.50 -12.42
C ILE A 1038 -10.17 -24.91 -13.89
N GLY A 1039 -10.22 -23.93 -14.81
CA GLY A 1039 -9.94 -24.03 -16.24
C GLY A 1039 -8.51 -24.41 -16.65
N HIS A 1040 -7.50 -23.87 -15.97
CA HIS A 1040 -6.12 -23.94 -16.47
C HIS A 1040 -5.41 -25.28 -16.18
N LYS A 1041 -5.98 -26.11 -15.30
CA LYS A 1041 -5.47 -27.45 -14.98
C LYS A 1041 -6.49 -28.55 -15.28
N ILE A 1042 -7.43 -28.29 -16.18
CA ILE A 1042 -8.49 -29.24 -16.54
C ILE A 1042 -7.94 -30.63 -16.91
N LYS A 1043 -6.78 -30.78 -17.58
CA LYS A 1043 -6.20 -32.13 -17.84
C LYS A 1043 -5.89 -32.92 -16.56
N ALA A 1044 -5.33 -32.28 -15.53
CA ALA A 1044 -5.05 -32.92 -14.24
C ALA A 1044 -6.32 -33.12 -13.40
N TYR A 1045 -7.29 -32.21 -13.56
CA TYR A 1045 -8.56 -32.24 -12.84
C TYR A 1045 -9.61 -33.17 -13.44
N CYS A 1046 -9.73 -33.30 -14.76
CA CYS A 1046 -10.60 -34.26 -15.43
C CYS A 1046 -10.22 -35.71 -15.16
N ALA A 1047 -8.96 -35.97 -14.79
CA ALA A 1047 -8.55 -37.26 -14.26
C ALA A 1047 -9.17 -37.54 -12.88
N LEU A 1048 -9.49 -36.49 -12.11
CA LEU A 1048 -10.07 -36.56 -10.76
C LEU A 1048 -11.59 -36.35 -10.71
N ALA A 1049 -12.15 -35.58 -11.66
CA ALA A 1049 -13.56 -35.19 -11.73
C ALA A 1049 -14.15 -35.39 -13.16
N PRO A 1050 -14.25 -36.63 -13.64
CA PRO A 1050 -14.70 -36.94 -15.00
C PRO A 1050 -16.15 -36.54 -15.29
N SER A 1051 -17.01 -36.43 -14.28
CA SER A 1051 -18.43 -36.08 -14.49
C SER A 1051 -18.66 -34.61 -14.84
N LEU A 1052 -17.71 -33.74 -14.48
CA LEU A 1052 -17.78 -32.29 -14.66
C LEU A 1052 -17.18 -31.77 -15.98
N VAL A 1053 -16.55 -32.64 -16.78
CA VAL A 1053 -15.82 -32.25 -18.01
C VAL A 1053 -16.70 -31.40 -18.93
N LEU A 1054 -17.88 -31.91 -19.30
CA LEU A 1054 -18.81 -31.21 -20.19
C LEU A 1054 -19.32 -29.90 -19.58
N LEU A 1055 -19.44 -29.82 -18.25
CA LEU A 1055 -19.80 -28.56 -17.60
C LEU A 1055 -18.67 -27.53 -17.73
N PHE A 1056 -17.41 -27.94 -17.62
CA PHE A 1056 -16.29 -27.03 -17.83
C PHE A 1056 -16.16 -26.58 -19.29
N ASP A 1057 -16.48 -27.44 -20.26
CA ASP A 1057 -16.56 -27.10 -21.70
C ASP A 1057 -17.46 -25.89 -21.98
N ARG A 1058 -18.48 -25.66 -21.15
CA ARG A 1058 -19.34 -24.48 -21.26
C ARG A 1058 -18.66 -23.16 -20.94
N TYR A 1059 -17.64 -23.13 -20.07
CA TYR A 1059 -17.12 -21.88 -19.50
C TYR A 1059 -15.67 -21.58 -19.86
N PHE A 1060 -14.95 -22.59 -20.35
CA PHE A 1060 -13.55 -22.47 -20.74
C PHE A 1060 -13.39 -22.91 -22.21
N PRO A 1061 -12.73 -22.12 -23.07
CA PRO A 1061 -12.50 -22.53 -24.46
C PRO A 1061 -11.45 -23.65 -24.51
N PHE A 1062 -11.86 -24.85 -24.88
CA PHE A 1062 -10.94 -25.96 -25.09
C PHE A 1062 -10.31 -25.85 -26.47
N SER A 1063 -9.04 -25.44 -26.51
CA SER A 1063 -8.22 -25.74 -27.68
C SER A 1063 -7.94 -27.24 -27.69
N ALA A 1064 -8.51 -27.96 -28.65
CA ALA A 1064 -8.07 -29.30 -29.03
C ALA A 1064 -6.59 -29.36 -29.50
N ASN A 1065 -5.82 -28.27 -29.37
CA ASN A 1065 -4.39 -28.20 -29.66
C ASN A 1065 -3.63 -27.75 -28.40
N THR A 1066 -3.04 -28.70 -27.68
CA THR A 1066 -1.79 -28.55 -26.92
C THR A 1066 -1.41 -29.94 -26.42
N GLU A 1067 -0.71 -30.66 -27.29
CA GLU A 1067 0.30 -31.64 -26.87
C GLU A 1067 1.38 -30.96 -26.03
#